data_AF-A0A1F9PDD0-F1
#
_entry.id   AF-A0A1F9PDD0-F1
#
_cell.length_a   1.000
_cell.length_b   1.000
_cell.length_c   1.000
_cell.angle_alpha   90.00
_cell.angle_beta   90.00
_cell.angle_gamma   90.00
#
_symmetry.space_group_name_H-M   'P 1'
#
loop_
_entity.id
_entity.type
_entity.pdbx_description
1 polymer ?
#
loop_
_entity_poly.entity_id
_entity_poly.type
_entity_poly.pdbx_seq_one_letter_code
_entity_poly.pdbx_strand_id
1 'polypeptide(L)'
;MDEWLQHLPCIKEVYQETITLDRPFPEIAALFANDAGTVLLLSGSNQDCSQFHILAVRPWFEIRTWKNTALLKCLDEEIHFEIDPFKAIQAILNQFRLPLFPKGIPVSSGLFGYFSYDLKDRIENLPRTAMETHLPDLILYAPSLLLIQEKKSGTARLCIPVLFHPDDLEKDRNRVHKIKDFFFHKLKTKASPRTFSIEGHGFKSSFTKDEYISSVKKIIDYLKAGDIYQANLSQRFEAVFSGDGYALFQDLFKRNPASFFAYIHAGDHTIVSTSPERFIKQTGRHVETRPIKGTIARGKTEKEDQENGIRLCESRKDDAELTMIVDLMRNDLSRVTCHGSVVVREHKRLEPYENVFHLVSVVEGELEKDKTSIDLIQATFPGGSITGCPKIRSMEIIDELEPLRRHVYTGSIGYISFHDTMDLSIAIRTAVISGNRINFSVGGGIVYDSDPEKEFQETLDKGKTLMESLAATSKIQRATKAKAWVDGKLIDRENASISALSLGFQYGAGLFETLRADKGIIFRIDKHISRLNRSWETLFSEPAPDITWKDVVHLLIKENHLMEKRVAVKLMMARDEQENGKKVFLAAFAGEYRHRLETLEKDGLDLVTYPYHRQSPLADHKTLNYFYYFQAGQYARSHQADEAVILNPDGSVSETNTASIFAVDKKTVIIPESRHSLAGVTLNSVLTMLSDKGYDVKQKKMGCEEFYSYPTIILANALMGAVKVLSVDGKRKEQEKGICPMINEYLFRLG
;
A
#
# COMPACT_ATOMS: atom_id res chain seq x y z
N MET A 1 -25.16 13.89 -7.99
CA MET A 1 -25.26 12.62 -7.26
C MET A 1 -26.71 12.19 -7.11
N ASP A 2 -27.56 12.98 -6.45
CA ASP A 2 -28.96 12.58 -6.20
C ASP A 2 -29.75 12.23 -7.47
N GLU A 3 -29.59 13.02 -8.54
CA GLU A 3 -30.17 12.71 -9.86
C GLU A 3 -29.71 11.34 -10.38
N TRP A 4 -28.40 11.04 -10.28
CA TRP A 4 -27.88 9.73 -10.70
C TRP A 4 -28.44 8.60 -9.84
N LEU A 5 -28.50 8.77 -8.51
CA LEU A 5 -29.09 7.78 -7.60
C LEU A 5 -30.57 7.50 -7.91
N GLN A 6 -31.34 8.51 -8.32
CA GLN A 6 -32.75 8.36 -8.68
C GLN A 6 -32.95 7.52 -9.95
N HIS A 7 -31.96 7.46 -10.85
CA HIS A 7 -31.99 6.63 -12.05
C HIS A 7 -31.56 5.19 -11.80
N LEU A 8 -30.96 4.88 -10.64
CA LEU A 8 -30.53 3.53 -10.29
C LEU A 8 -31.71 2.61 -9.93
N PRO A 9 -31.53 1.28 -10.03
CA PRO A 9 -32.52 0.32 -9.58
C PRO A 9 -32.86 0.49 -8.10
N CYS A 10 -34.14 0.43 -7.74
CA CYS A 10 -34.55 0.44 -6.33
C CYS A 10 -34.60 -0.97 -5.73
N ILE A 11 -34.49 -1.08 -4.39
CA ILE A 11 -34.71 -2.35 -3.68
C ILE A 11 -36.03 -2.27 -2.94
N LYS A 12 -36.99 -3.14 -3.29
CA LYS A 12 -38.29 -3.22 -2.59
C LYS A 12 -38.41 -4.46 -1.72
N GLU A 13 -37.70 -5.53 -2.07
CA GLU A 13 -37.72 -6.79 -1.35
C GLU A 13 -36.36 -7.49 -1.45
N VAL A 14 -36.18 -8.47 -0.56
CA VAL A 14 -35.01 -9.35 -0.54
C VAL A 14 -35.52 -10.79 -0.57
N TYR A 15 -35.14 -11.52 -1.61
CA TYR A 15 -35.40 -12.96 -1.67
C TYR A 15 -34.61 -13.67 -0.58
N GLN A 16 -35.27 -14.51 0.22
CA GLN A 16 -34.64 -15.25 1.31
C GLN A 16 -34.94 -16.75 1.18
N GLU A 17 -33.91 -17.57 1.33
CA GLU A 17 -34.02 -19.03 1.31
C GLU A 17 -33.14 -19.65 2.39
N THR A 18 -33.72 -20.50 3.22
CA THR A 18 -32.94 -21.32 4.16
C THR A 18 -32.31 -22.47 3.40
N ILE A 19 -31.00 -22.65 3.55
CA ILE A 19 -30.23 -23.70 2.87
C ILE A 19 -29.41 -24.51 3.88
N THR A 20 -29.08 -25.74 3.50
CA THR A 20 -28.13 -26.57 4.23
C THR A 20 -26.76 -26.45 3.58
N LEU A 21 -25.72 -26.20 4.38
CA LEU A 21 -24.35 -26.14 3.90
C LEU A 21 -23.71 -27.55 3.93
N ASP A 22 -23.05 -27.93 2.85
CA ASP A 22 -22.39 -29.23 2.69
C ASP A 22 -20.95 -29.26 3.25
N ARG A 23 -20.43 -28.09 3.63
CA ARG A 23 -19.07 -27.90 4.14
C ARG A 23 -19.00 -26.69 5.10
N PRO A 24 -17.93 -26.54 5.89
CA PRO A 24 -17.75 -25.42 6.79
C PRO A 24 -17.82 -24.05 6.10
N PHE A 25 -18.38 -23.04 6.78
CA PHE A 25 -18.55 -21.69 6.25
C PHE A 25 -17.25 -21.05 5.72
N PRO A 26 -16.09 -21.16 6.42
CA PRO A 26 -14.83 -20.61 5.91
C PRO A 26 -14.32 -21.29 4.64
N GLU A 27 -14.73 -22.54 4.37
CA GLU A 27 -14.39 -23.23 3.11
C GLU A 27 -15.26 -22.74 1.96
N ILE A 28 -16.53 -22.45 2.21
CA ILE A 28 -17.43 -21.82 1.23
C ILE A 28 -16.91 -20.43 0.87
N ALA A 29 -16.58 -19.62 1.86
CA ALA A 29 -16.08 -18.27 1.64
C ALA A 29 -14.74 -18.26 0.87
N ALA A 30 -13.92 -19.31 1.01
CA ALA A 30 -12.69 -19.49 0.23
C ALA A 30 -12.95 -19.53 -1.28
N LEU A 31 -14.14 -19.93 -1.74
CA LEU A 31 -14.46 -19.99 -3.17
C LEU A 31 -14.68 -18.59 -3.77
N PHE A 32 -14.94 -17.58 -2.94
CA PHE A 32 -15.24 -16.21 -3.35
C PHE A 32 -14.14 -15.22 -2.98
N ALA A 33 -13.18 -15.60 -2.13
CA ALA A 33 -12.20 -14.67 -1.57
C ALA A 33 -11.36 -13.87 -2.60
N ASN A 34 -11.18 -14.40 -3.83
CA ASN A 34 -10.43 -13.71 -4.89
C ASN A 34 -11.31 -12.77 -5.73
N ASP A 35 -12.62 -12.78 -5.51
CA ASP A 35 -13.55 -11.91 -6.22
C ASP A 35 -13.54 -10.54 -5.51
N ALA A 36 -13.15 -9.48 -6.22
CA ALA A 36 -13.11 -8.12 -5.67
C ALA A 36 -14.49 -7.69 -5.13
N GLY A 37 -14.48 -6.99 -3.99
CA GLY A 37 -15.68 -6.61 -3.25
C GLY A 37 -16.27 -7.72 -2.37
N THR A 38 -15.57 -8.85 -2.22
CA THR A 38 -15.94 -9.86 -1.22
C THR A 38 -15.65 -9.34 0.19
N VAL A 39 -16.67 -9.39 1.04
CA VAL A 39 -16.57 -9.09 2.47
C VAL A 39 -17.04 -10.31 3.25
N LEU A 40 -16.21 -10.79 4.16
CA LEU A 40 -16.51 -11.90 5.05
C LEU A 40 -16.37 -11.42 6.50
N LEU A 41 -17.42 -11.62 7.29
CA LEU A 41 -17.46 -11.34 8.72
C LEU A 41 -17.70 -12.66 9.47
N LEU A 42 -16.72 -13.14 10.24
CA LEU A 42 -16.84 -14.36 11.04
C LEU A 42 -16.91 -14.04 12.53
N SER A 43 -17.90 -14.62 13.19
CA SER A 43 -18.00 -14.69 14.65
C SER A 43 -17.14 -15.83 15.21
N GLY A 44 -15.96 -15.56 15.77
CA GLY A 44 -15.04 -16.59 16.28
C GLY A 44 -15.35 -17.09 17.69
N SER A 45 -15.82 -16.22 18.59
CA SER A 45 -16.00 -16.54 20.01
C SER A 45 -17.41 -17.08 20.34
N ASN A 46 -17.62 -17.52 21.57
CA ASN A 46 -18.93 -17.94 22.10
C ASN A 46 -19.70 -16.80 22.79
N GLN A 47 -19.21 -15.57 22.70
CA GLN A 47 -19.86 -14.41 23.31
C GLN A 47 -21.22 -14.13 22.66
N ASP A 48 -22.10 -13.47 23.39
CA ASP A 48 -23.40 -13.02 22.92
C ASP A 48 -23.30 -12.05 21.73
N CYS A 49 -22.18 -11.34 21.57
CA CYS A 49 -21.89 -10.51 20.41
C CYS A 49 -21.41 -11.27 19.16
N SER A 50 -21.16 -12.58 19.25
CA SER A 50 -20.49 -13.42 18.24
C SER A 50 -21.40 -14.59 17.79
N GLN A 51 -22.51 -14.26 17.12
CA GLN A 51 -23.56 -15.24 16.79
C GLN A 51 -23.63 -15.65 15.32
N PHE A 52 -23.17 -14.82 14.38
CA PHE A 52 -23.42 -15.00 12.95
C PHE A 52 -22.12 -14.96 12.13
N HIS A 53 -22.02 -15.85 11.14
CA HIS A 53 -21.10 -15.73 10.02
C HIS A 53 -21.83 -15.08 8.85
N ILE A 54 -21.20 -14.11 8.18
CA ILE A 54 -21.79 -13.37 7.06
C ILE A 54 -20.77 -13.31 5.92
N LEU A 55 -21.18 -13.75 4.74
CA LEU A 55 -20.43 -13.66 3.50
C LEU A 55 -21.21 -12.81 2.50
N ALA A 56 -20.64 -11.67 2.13
CA ALA A 56 -21.14 -10.71 1.14
C ALA A 56 -20.29 -10.81 -0.12
N VAL A 57 -20.92 -11.11 -1.26
CA VAL A 57 -20.20 -11.36 -2.52
C VAL A 57 -20.88 -10.66 -3.70
N ARG A 58 -20.09 -10.48 -4.76
CA ARG A 58 -20.55 -9.96 -6.06
C ARG A 58 -21.28 -8.62 -5.89
N PRO A 59 -20.58 -7.55 -5.51
CA PRO A 59 -21.20 -6.24 -5.33
C PRO A 59 -21.96 -5.82 -6.58
N TRP A 60 -23.20 -5.36 -6.41
CA TRP A 60 -23.92 -4.63 -7.46
C TRP A 60 -23.74 -3.12 -7.30
N PHE A 61 -23.33 -2.66 -6.11
CA PHE A 61 -22.99 -1.27 -5.85
C PHE A 61 -21.73 -1.17 -4.99
N GLU A 62 -20.98 -0.11 -5.21
CA GLU A 62 -19.72 0.18 -4.54
C GLU A 62 -19.58 1.70 -4.36
N ILE A 63 -19.15 2.09 -3.16
CA ILE A 63 -18.66 3.45 -2.86
C ILE A 63 -17.22 3.35 -2.40
N ARG A 64 -16.36 4.15 -3.02
CA ARG A 64 -15.00 4.44 -2.54
C ARG A 64 -14.82 5.93 -2.36
N THR A 65 -14.11 6.34 -1.31
CA THR A 65 -13.78 7.76 -1.15
C THR A 65 -12.32 7.99 -0.79
N TRP A 66 -11.75 9.07 -1.32
CA TRP A 66 -10.47 9.63 -0.92
C TRP A 66 -10.69 11.10 -0.59
N LYS A 67 -10.53 11.49 0.68
CA LYS A 67 -10.77 12.86 1.14
C LYS A 67 -12.19 13.33 0.76
N ASN A 68 -12.30 14.23 -0.23
CA ASN A 68 -13.56 14.77 -0.73
C ASN A 68 -14.00 14.17 -2.06
N THR A 69 -13.27 13.22 -2.63
CA THR A 69 -13.62 12.60 -3.91
C THR A 69 -14.29 11.27 -3.63
N ALA A 70 -15.46 11.05 -4.22
CA ALA A 70 -16.17 9.79 -4.19
C ALA A 70 -16.25 9.19 -5.60
N LEU A 71 -16.00 7.88 -5.67
CA LEU A 71 -16.32 7.03 -6.79
C LEU A 71 -17.53 6.19 -6.39
N LEU A 72 -18.62 6.31 -7.14
CA LEU A 72 -19.76 5.42 -7.04
C LEU A 72 -19.82 4.54 -8.27
N LYS A 73 -19.98 3.24 -8.06
CA LYS A 73 -20.17 2.27 -9.12
C LYS A 73 -21.43 1.47 -8.86
N CYS A 74 -22.31 1.40 -9.85
CA CYS A 74 -23.49 0.56 -9.82
C CYS A 74 -23.53 -0.28 -11.10
N LEU A 75 -23.39 -1.60 -10.97
CA LEU A 75 -23.29 -2.52 -12.10
C LEU A 75 -22.17 -2.11 -13.07
N ASP A 76 -22.55 -1.70 -14.29
CA ASP A 76 -21.65 -1.29 -15.37
C ASP A 76 -21.48 0.24 -15.44
N GLU A 77 -22.20 1.00 -14.60
CA GLU A 77 -22.11 2.46 -14.53
C GLU A 77 -21.17 2.92 -13.40
N GLU A 78 -20.36 3.93 -13.67
CA GLU A 78 -19.45 4.54 -12.70
C GLU A 78 -19.48 6.07 -12.84
N ILE A 79 -19.49 6.77 -11.70
CA ILE A 79 -19.42 8.22 -11.63
C ILE A 79 -18.41 8.67 -10.57
N HIS A 80 -17.80 9.84 -10.82
CA HIS A 80 -16.84 10.50 -9.94
C HIS A 80 -17.32 11.91 -9.64
N PHE A 81 -17.25 12.32 -8.38
CA PHE A 81 -17.63 13.67 -7.98
C PHE A 81 -17.04 14.03 -6.62
N GLU A 82 -17.03 15.33 -6.31
CA GLU A 82 -16.63 15.82 -5.01
C GLU A 82 -17.82 15.86 -4.05
N ILE A 83 -17.71 15.15 -2.92
CA ILE A 83 -18.71 15.12 -1.87
C ILE A 83 -18.08 14.72 -0.54
N ASP A 84 -18.69 15.16 0.56
CA ASP A 84 -18.41 14.59 1.88
C ASP A 84 -18.84 13.10 1.94
N PRO A 85 -17.96 12.18 2.38
CA PRO A 85 -18.26 10.75 2.44
C PRO A 85 -19.51 10.40 3.25
N PHE A 86 -19.76 11.07 4.38
CA PHE A 86 -20.92 10.80 5.22
C PHE A 86 -22.22 11.24 4.54
N LYS A 87 -22.20 12.39 3.85
CA LYS A 87 -23.34 12.82 3.02
C LYS A 87 -23.63 11.84 1.88
N ALA A 88 -22.59 11.32 1.23
CA ALA A 88 -22.74 10.32 0.17
C ALA A 88 -23.41 9.04 0.69
N ILE A 89 -22.92 8.48 1.80
CA ILE A 89 -23.49 7.29 2.41
C ILE A 89 -24.94 7.57 2.85
N GLN A 90 -25.22 8.72 3.45
CA GLN A 90 -26.58 9.07 3.87
C GLN A 90 -27.57 9.09 2.71
N ALA A 91 -27.17 9.66 1.57
CA ALA A 91 -28.01 9.66 0.36
C ALA A 91 -28.24 8.24 -0.18
N ILE A 92 -27.20 7.40 -0.18
CA ILE A 92 -27.30 5.98 -0.60
C ILE A 92 -28.25 5.20 0.32
N LEU A 93 -28.13 5.36 1.64
CA LEU A 93 -29.01 4.70 2.61
C LEU A 93 -30.46 5.16 2.45
N ASN A 94 -30.70 6.43 2.18
CA ASN A 94 -32.03 6.96 1.91
C ASN A 94 -32.63 6.39 0.62
N GLN A 95 -31.83 6.28 -0.44
CA GLN A 95 -32.26 5.76 -1.74
C GLN A 95 -32.65 4.28 -1.68
N PHE A 96 -31.90 3.46 -0.95
CA PHE A 96 -32.08 2.00 -0.92
C PHE A 96 -32.82 1.49 0.32
N ARG A 97 -33.43 2.38 1.12
CA ARG A 97 -34.08 2.05 2.39
C ARG A 97 -35.16 0.99 2.25
N LEU A 98 -35.13 0.00 3.14
CA LEU A 98 -36.09 -1.09 3.27
C LEU A 98 -36.90 -0.95 4.57
N PRO A 99 -38.24 -1.03 4.53
CA PRO A 99 -39.09 -0.66 5.66
C PRO A 99 -39.18 -1.72 6.78
N LEU A 100 -38.84 -2.98 6.50
CA LEU A 100 -39.04 -4.09 7.43
C LEU A 100 -37.71 -4.67 7.91
N PHE A 101 -37.54 -4.83 9.21
CA PHE A 101 -36.39 -5.53 9.78
C PHE A 101 -36.38 -7.01 9.34
N PRO A 102 -35.19 -7.56 9.04
CA PRO A 102 -35.08 -8.98 8.75
C PRO A 102 -35.37 -9.81 10.01
N LYS A 103 -36.25 -10.82 9.89
CA LYS A 103 -36.60 -11.71 11.00
C LYS A 103 -35.55 -12.81 11.19
N GLY A 104 -34.95 -12.90 12.38
CA GLY A 104 -34.07 -14.00 12.78
C GLY A 104 -32.66 -13.96 12.18
N ILE A 105 -32.27 -12.87 11.51
CA ILE A 105 -30.91 -12.61 11.02
C ILE A 105 -30.57 -11.13 11.23
N PRO A 106 -29.29 -10.74 11.35
CA PRO A 106 -28.92 -9.36 11.67
C PRO A 106 -29.06 -8.37 10.51
N VAL A 107 -28.99 -8.87 9.26
CA VAL A 107 -29.03 -8.08 8.03
C VAL A 107 -29.54 -8.94 6.88
N SER A 108 -30.22 -8.35 5.90
CA SER A 108 -30.57 -9.02 4.62
C SER A 108 -30.15 -8.27 3.37
N SER A 109 -29.83 -6.98 3.49
CA SER A 109 -29.25 -6.13 2.44
C SER A 109 -28.60 -4.90 3.08
N GLY A 110 -27.55 -4.36 2.50
CA GLY A 110 -26.80 -3.25 3.08
C GLY A 110 -25.44 -3.01 2.45
N LEU A 111 -24.71 -2.07 3.02
CA LEU A 111 -23.34 -1.69 2.69
C LEU A 111 -22.35 -2.39 3.65
N PHE A 112 -21.35 -3.08 3.11
CA PHE A 112 -20.36 -3.86 3.85
C PHE A 112 -18.96 -3.40 3.51
N GLY A 113 -18.08 -3.24 4.49
CA GLY A 113 -16.69 -2.86 4.25
C GLY A 113 -16.04 -2.20 5.46
N TYR A 114 -15.31 -1.11 5.22
CA TYR A 114 -14.55 -0.43 6.26
C TYR A 114 -14.61 1.09 6.17
N PHE A 115 -14.34 1.70 7.33
CA PHE A 115 -14.16 3.12 7.59
C PHE A 115 -12.74 3.32 8.12
N SER A 116 -11.90 4.08 7.42
CA SER A 116 -10.57 4.42 7.93
C SER A 116 -10.69 5.35 9.15
N TYR A 117 -9.73 5.26 10.07
CA TYR A 117 -9.58 6.21 11.18
C TYR A 117 -9.52 7.67 10.68
N ASP A 118 -8.93 7.88 9.50
CA ASP A 118 -8.70 9.20 8.91
C ASP A 118 -10.00 9.92 8.49
N LEU A 119 -11.13 9.21 8.42
CA LEU A 119 -12.46 9.84 8.29
C LEU A 119 -12.79 10.78 9.45
N LYS A 120 -12.09 10.69 10.59
CA LYS A 120 -12.14 11.67 11.68
C LYS A 120 -11.92 13.10 11.18
N ASP A 121 -11.13 13.29 10.12
CA ASP A 121 -10.80 14.60 9.55
C ASP A 121 -11.97 15.26 8.81
N ARG A 122 -13.06 14.50 8.58
CA ARG A 122 -14.34 15.01 8.06
C ARG A 122 -15.32 15.36 9.18
N ILE A 123 -15.10 14.82 10.38
CA ILE A 123 -15.93 15.06 11.57
C ILE A 123 -15.37 16.25 12.35
N GLU A 124 -14.06 16.29 12.56
CA GLU A 124 -13.36 17.26 13.39
C GLU A 124 -12.32 18.06 12.58
N ASN A 125 -12.04 19.29 13.02
CA ASN A 125 -11.00 20.12 12.43
C ASN A 125 -9.64 19.84 13.10
N LEU A 126 -8.88 18.89 12.54
CA LEU A 126 -7.61 18.42 13.09
C LEU A 126 -6.40 18.78 12.21
N PRO A 127 -5.19 18.85 12.80
CA PRO A 127 -3.94 18.78 12.04
C PRO A 127 -3.86 17.52 11.15
N ARG A 128 -3.11 17.61 10.06
CA ARG A 128 -2.95 16.55 9.06
C ARG A 128 -1.48 16.43 8.64
N THR A 129 -0.61 16.28 9.62
CA THR A 129 0.85 16.32 9.44
C THR A 129 1.45 14.93 9.19
N ALA A 130 0.75 13.87 9.57
CA ALA A 130 1.17 12.50 9.30
C ALA A 130 1.14 12.15 7.80
N MET A 131 2.12 11.36 7.33
CA MET A 131 2.20 10.99 5.91
C MET A 131 1.01 10.13 5.47
N GLU A 132 0.44 10.46 4.31
CA GLU A 132 -0.75 9.79 3.78
C GLU A 132 -0.45 8.37 3.30
N THR A 133 -1.49 7.54 3.34
CA THR A 133 -1.54 6.31 2.53
C THR A 133 -2.26 6.62 1.21
N HIS A 134 -1.95 5.89 0.14
CA HIS A 134 -2.66 6.05 -1.14
C HIS A 134 -3.95 5.23 -1.22
N LEU A 135 -4.37 4.64 -0.09
CA LEU A 135 -5.55 3.78 -0.02
C LEU A 135 -6.81 4.64 0.22
N PRO A 136 -8.00 4.14 -0.18
CA PRO A 136 -9.26 4.84 0.10
C PRO A 136 -9.51 4.99 1.61
N ASP A 137 -10.15 6.10 2.00
CA ASP A 137 -10.58 6.36 3.37
C ASP A 137 -11.86 5.56 3.74
N LEU A 138 -12.68 5.26 2.74
CA LEU A 138 -13.91 4.50 2.89
C LEU A 138 -14.06 3.56 1.71
N ILE A 139 -14.42 2.31 1.97
CA ILE A 139 -14.93 1.40 0.95
C ILE A 139 -16.11 0.63 1.52
N LEU A 140 -17.26 0.73 0.84
CA LEU A 140 -18.43 -0.07 1.15
C LEU A 140 -19.04 -0.68 -0.11
N TYR A 141 -19.49 -1.92 0.01
CA TYR A 141 -20.07 -2.72 -1.05
C TYR A 141 -21.51 -3.10 -0.71
N ALA A 142 -22.44 -2.93 -1.65
CA ALA A 142 -23.74 -3.57 -1.59
C ALA A 142 -23.70 -4.89 -2.36
N PRO A 143 -23.71 -6.06 -1.70
CA PRO A 143 -23.58 -7.36 -2.34
C PRO A 143 -24.85 -7.79 -3.07
N SER A 144 -24.69 -8.52 -4.18
CA SER A 144 -25.82 -9.17 -4.87
C SER A 144 -26.31 -10.41 -4.13
N LEU A 145 -25.48 -10.96 -3.24
CA LEU A 145 -25.79 -12.15 -2.46
C LEU A 145 -25.11 -12.07 -1.09
N LEU A 146 -25.92 -12.34 -0.06
CA LEU A 146 -25.49 -12.54 1.30
C LEU A 146 -25.77 -13.99 1.71
N LEU A 147 -24.75 -14.66 2.24
CA LEU A 147 -24.91 -15.93 2.94
C LEU A 147 -24.70 -15.69 4.43
N ILE A 148 -25.68 -16.04 5.25
CA ILE A 148 -25.65 -15.79 6.69
C ILE A 148 -25.89 -17.10 7.43
N GLN A 149 -24.97 -17.49 8.31
CA GLN A 149 -25.11 -18.68 9.14
C GLN A 149 -25.18 -18.31 10.62
N GLU A 150 -26.20 -18.78 11.31
CA GLU A 150 -26.26 -18.73 12.77
C GLU A 150 -25.41 -19.87 13.36
N LYS A 151 -24.43 -19.54 14.20
CA LYS A 151 -23.48 -20.52 14.76
C LYS A 151 -24.14 -21.61 15.59
N LYS A 152 -25.12 -21.23 16.44
CA LYS A 152 -25.73 -22.14 17.41
C LYS A 152 -26.62 -23.19 16.76
N SER A 153 -27.46 -22.78 15.80
CA SER A 153 -28.37 -23.68 15.11
C SER A 153 -27.74 -24.33 13.87
N GLY A 154 -26.65 -23.77 13.35
CA GLY A 154 -26.06 -24.16 12.07
C GLY A 154 -26.88 -23.72 10.85
N THR A 155 -28.04 -23.09 11.07
CA THR A 155 -28.97 -22.66 10.02
C THR A 155 -28.33 -21.60 9.15
N ALA A 156 -28.30 -21.83 7.83
CA ALA A 156 -27.80 -20.87 6.86
C ALA A 156 -28.95 -20.29 6.03
N ARG A 157 -28.87 -19.00 5.73
CA ARG A 157 -29.84 -18.28 4.92
C ARG A 157 -29.14 -17.53 3.79
N LEU A 158 -29.65 -17.74 2.58
CA LEU A 158 -29.29 -17.00 1.39
C LEU A 158 -30.21 -15.79 1.27
N CYS A 159 -29.64 -14.59 1.13
CA CYS A 159 -30.38 -13.35 0.91
C CYS A 159 -29.92 -12.70 -0.39
N ILE A 160 -30.85 -12.42 -1.31
CA ILE A 160 -30.58 -11.82 -2.62
C ILE A 160 -31.47 -10.58 -2.77
N PRO A 161 -30.90 -9.35 -2.74
CA PRO A 161 -31.67 -8.13 -2.98
C PRO A 161 -32.25 -8.13 -4.40
N VAL A 162 -33.55 -7.82 -4.52
CA VAL A 162 -34.21 -7.71 -5.83
C VAL A 162 -34.10 -6.27 -6.30
N LEU A 163 -33.29 -6.05 -7.33
CA LEU A 163 -33.08 -4.75 -7.96
C LEU A 163 -34.17 -4.52 -9.01
N PHE A 164 -35.04 -3.54 -8.79
CA PHE A 164 -36.13 -3.18 -9.70
C PHE A 164 -35.74 -1.99 -10.56
N HIS A 165 -35.66 -2.19 -11.87
CA HIS A 165 -35.56 -1.07 -12.80
C HIS A 165 -36.94 -0.45 -13.06
N PRO A 166 -37.05 0.89 -13.16
CA PRO A 166 -38.30 1.57 -13.49
C PRO A 166 -38.93 1.08 -14.82
N ASP A 167 -38.10 0.63 -15.77
CA ASP A 167 -38.50 0.38 -17.16
C ASP A 167 -38.68 -1.12 -17.53
N ASP A 168 -38.38 -2.09 -16.65
CA ASP A 168 -38.36 -3.52 -17.05
C ASP A 168 -38.50 -4.54 -15.89
N LEU A 169 -39.74 -4.89 -15.53
CA LEU A 169 -40.06 -5.79 -14.40
C LEU A 169 -39.77 -7.29 -14.67
N GLU A 170 -39.71 -7.76 -15.92
CA GLU A 170 -39.47 -9.19 -16.22
C GLU A 170 -38.01 -9.61 -16.08
N LYS A 171 -37.06 -8.68 -16.24
CA LYS A 171 -35.63 -8.96 -16.02
C LYS A 171 -35.29 -9.26 -14.55
N ASP A 172 -36.10 -8.79 -13.60
CA ASP A 172 -35.79 -8.81 -12.17
C ASP A 172 -35.87 -10.21 -11.55
N ARG A 173 -36.91 -11.00 -11.87
CA ARG A 173 -37.06 -12.39 -11.36
C ARG A 173 -36.01 -13.33 -11.93
N ASN A 174 -35.64 -13.15 -13.20
CA ASN A 174 -34.56 -13.91 -13.83
C ASN A 174 -33.20 -13.63 -13.17
N ARG A 175 -33.02 -12.43 -12.60
CA ARG A 175 -31.76 -12.05 -11.94
C ARG A 175 -31.53 -12.82 -10.64
N VAL A 176 -32.57 -13.00 -9.81
CA VAL A 176 -32.48 -13.81 -8.59
C VAL A 176 -32.05 -15.24 -8.93
N HIS A 177 -32.66 -15.84 -9.96
CA HIS A 177 -32.31 -17.19 -10.40
C HIS A 177 -30.86 -17.27 -10.89
N LYS A 178 -30.41 -16.32 -11.71
CA LYS A 178 -29.02 -16.24 -12.19
C LYS A 178 -28.00 -16.11 -11.04
N ILE A 179 -28.29 -15.30 -10.03
CA ILE A 179 -27.41 -15.11 -8.86
C ILE A 179 -27.36 -16.40 -8.03
N LYS A 180 -28.52 -17.05 -7.83
CA LYS A 180 -28.61 -18.34 -7.14
C LYS A 180 -27.81 -19.41 -7.89
N ASP A 181 -28.00 -19.53 -9.20
CA ASP A 181 -27.27 -20.47 -10.06
C ASP A 181 -25.76 -20.22 -10.00
N PHE A 182 -25.32 -18.95 -10.05
CA PHE A 182 -23.93 -18.58 -9.88
C PHE A 182 -23.35 -19.09 -8.56
N PHE A 183 -24.07 -18.89 -7.45
CA PHE A 183 -23.64 -19.34 -6.12
C PHE A 183 -23.50 -20.87 -6.06
N PHE A 184 -24.55 -21.61 -6.45
CA PHE A 184 -24.51 -23.07 -6.43
C PHE A 184 -23.53 -23.66 -7.44
N HIS A 185 -23.27 -22.97 -8.56
CA HIS A 185 -22.22 -23.38 -9.50
C HIS A 185 -20.83 -23.19 -8.89
N LYS A 186 -20.54 -22.04 -8.25
CA LYS A 186 -19.28 -21.83 -7.51
C LYS A 186 -19.09 -22.89 -6.42
N LEU A 187 -20.13 -23.29 -5.69
CA LEU A 187 -20.03 -24.35 -4.67
C LEU A 187 -19.57 -25.71 -5.22
N LYS A 188 -19.82 -26.00 -6.50
CA LYS A 188 -19.34 -27.23 -7.17
C LYS A 188 -17.86 -27.19 -7.55
N THR A 189 -17.23 -26.02 -7.50
CA THR A 189 -15.80 -25.88 -7.81
C THR A 189 -14.93 -26.43 -6.67
N LYS A 190 -13.76 -26.98 -7.01
CA LYS A 190 -12.77 -27.39 -6.01
C LYS A 190 -11.93 -26.18 -5.62
N ALA A 191 -11.77 -25.97 -4.31
CA ALA A 191 -10.84 -24.97 -3.80
C ALA A 191 -9.40 -25.38 -4.13
N SER A 192 -8.62 -24.48 -4.73
CA SER A 192 -7.18 -24.67 -4.90
C SER A 192 -6.46 -24.50 -3.56
N PRO A 193 -5.34 -25.20 -3.32
CA PRO A 193 -4.48 -24.94 -2.17
C PRO A 193 -4.01 -23.48 -2.20
N ARG A 194 -4.21 -22.75 -1.11
CA ARG A 194 -3.79 -21.36 -0.96
C ARG A 194 -2.60 -21.30 -0.02
N THR A 195 -1.57 -20.56 -0.40
CA THR A 195 -0.37 -20.37 0.42
C THR A 195 -0.01 -18.90 0.49
N PHE A 196 0.67 -18.51 1.56
CA PHE A 196 1.25 -17.19 1.71
C PHE A 196 2.65 -17.33 2.32
N SER A 197 3.48 -16.33 2.11
CA SER A 197 4.77 -16.19 2.73
C SER A 197 5.03 -14.73 3.06
N ILE A 198 5.79 -14.53 4.13
CA ILE A 198 6.27 -13.22 4.58
C ILE A 198 7.77 -13.34 4.70
N GLU A 199 8.50 -12.37 4.15
CA GLU A 199 9.97 -12.44 4.16
C GLU A 199 10.51 -12.47 5.60
N GLY A 200 11.40 -13.42 5.89
CA GLY A 200 11.96 -13.67 7.22
C GLY A 200 12.95 -12.61 7.73
N HIS A 201 13.00 -11.43 7.12
CA HIS A 201 13.84 -10.30 7.53
C HIS A 201 13.28 -9.54 8.75
N GLY A 202 12.10 -9.93 9.23
CA GLY A 202 11.41 -9.31 10.36
C GLY A 202 10.59 -8.09 9.94
N PHE A 203 9.65 -7.70 10.79
CA PHE A 203 8.86 -6.50 10.58
C PHE A 203 9.69 -5.24 10.88
N LYS A 204 9.65 -4.26 9.98
CA LYS A 204 10.23 -2.93 10.20
C LYS A 204 9.18 -2.02 10.85
N SER A 205 9.55 -1.35 11.92
CA SER A 205 8.68 -0.35 12.57
C SER A 205 8.76 1.01 11.87
N SER A 206 7.69 1.80 11.96
CA SER A 206 7.63 3.22 11.63
C SER A 206 8.39 4.11 12.61
N PHE A 207 8.73 3.60 13.79
CA PHE A 207 9.55 4.27 14.80
C PHE A 207 10.86 3.53 15.05
N THR A 208 11.91 4.26 15.36
CA THR A 208 13.00 3.72 16.19
C THR A 208 12.57 3.65 17.66
N LYS A 209 13.24 2.81 18.44
CA LYS A 209 12.96 2.67 19.88
C LYS A 209 13.04 4.02 20.60
N ASP A 210 14.07 4.81 20.31
CA ASP A 210 14.32 6.09 20.98
C ASP A 210 13.26 7.14 20.62
N GLU A 211 12.83 7.19 19.35
CA GLU A 211 11.73 8.06 18.92
C GLU A 211 10.41 7.71 19.60
N TYR A 212 10.10 6.41 19.74
CA TYR A 212 8.88 5.97 20.43
C TYR A 212 8.90 6.36 21.91
N ILE A 213 10.01 6.10 22.61
CA ILE A 213 10.20 6.49 24.02
C ILE A 213 10.09 8.01 24.19
N SER A 214 10.69 8.79 23.28
CA SER A 214 10.57 10.25 23.30
C SER A 214 9.14 10.72 23.11
N SER A 215 8.37 10.05 22.24
CA SER A 215 6.96 10.35 21.99
C SER A 215 6.11 10.06 23.23
N VAL A 216 6.34 8.94 23.92
CA VAL A 216 5.65 8.62 25.19
C VAL A 216 5.97 9.67 26.26
N LYS A 217 7.23 10.09 26.40
CA LYS A 217 7.61 11.16 27.34
C LYS A 217 6.88 12.46 27.06
N LYS A 218 6.75 12.82 25.77
CA LYS A 218 6.00 14.02 25.36
C LYS A 218 4.51 13.92 25.67
N ILE A 219 3.90 12.75 25.52
CA ILE A 219 2.51 12.50 25.96
C ILE A 219 2.37 12.66 27.48
N ILE A 220 3.32 12.16 28.26
CA ILE A 220 3.36 12.35 29.72
C ILE A 220 3.47 13.83 30.09
N ASP A 221 4.19 14.64 29.32
CA ASP A 221 4.26 16.08 29.55
C ASP A 221 2.92 16.79 29.25
N TYR A 222 2.20 16.36 28.21
CA TYR A 222 0.81 16.81 27.98
C TYR A 222 -0.14 16.41 29.12
N LEU A 223 0.01 15.19 29.65
CA LEU A 223 -0.76 14.71 30.82
C LEU A 223 -0.48 15.57 32.06
N LYS A 224 0.80 15.92 32.32
CA LYS A 224 1.19 16.80 33.44
C LYS A 224 0.65 18.23 33.29
N ALA A 225 0.56 18.72 32.06
CA ALA A 225 -0.01 20.03 31.76
C ALA A 225 -1.53 20.08 31.92
N GLY A 226 -2.20 18.93 31.99
CA GLY A 226 -3.65 18.83 32.07
C GLY A 226 -4.37 18.91 30.72
N ASP A 227 -3.65 18.75 29.61
CA ASP A 227 -4.22 18.79 28.25
C ASP A 227 -5.12 17.57 27.98
N ILE A 228 -4.72 16.40 28.52
CA ILE A 228 -5.37 15.10 28.35
C ILE A 228 -5.29 14.29 29.65
N TYR A 229 -6.11 13.25 29.74
CA TYR A 229 -6.05 12.18 30.75
C TYR A 229 -5.44 10.88 30.19
N GLN A 230 -5.55 10.67 28.88
CA GLN A 230 -4.94 9.56 28.16
C GLN A 230 -4.82 9.90 26.67
N ALA A 231 -3.77 9.39 26.03
CA ALA A 231 -3.68 9.30 24.57
C ALA A 231 -3.14 7.93 24.16
N ASN A 232 -3.67 7.37 23.08
CA ASN A 232 -3.22 6.10 22.55
C ASN A 232 -2.15 6.34 21.49
N LEU A 233 -0.91 5.98 21.79
CA LEU A 233 0.19 6.03 20.83
C LEU A 233 0.37 4.68 20.14
N SER A 234 0.56 4.69 18.82
CA SER A 234 0.77 3.48 18.03
C SER A 234 2.00 3.57 17.13
N GLN A 235 2.52 2.39 16.76
CA GLN A 235 3.54 2.24 15.74
C GLN A 235 3.10 1.21 14.71
N ARG A 236 3.49 1.44 13.44
CA ARG A 236 3.18 0.55 12.32
C ARG A 236 4.35 -0.37 12.05
N PHE A 237 4.05 -1.64 11.86
CA PHE A 237 4.98 -2.68 11.43
C PHE A 237 4.71 -3.07 9.98
N GLU A 238 5.75 -3.19 9.18
CA GLU A 238 5.67 -3.54 7.76
C GLU A 238 6.64 -4.69 7.40
N ALA A 239 6.22 -5.58 6.51
CA ALA A 239 7.06 -6.62 5.91
C ALA A 239 6.67 -6.86 4.44
N VAL A 240 7.56 -7.53 3.70
CA VAL A 240 7.26 -8.02 2.35
C VAL A 240 6.35 -9.24 2.44
N PHE A 241 5.27 -9.21 1.68
CA PHE A 241 4.22 -10.24 1.62
C PHE A 241 4.14 -10.83 0.22
N SER A 242 3.95 -12.14 0.14
CA SER A 242 3.71 -12.88 -1.10
C SER A 242 2.62 -13.94 -0.90
N GLY A 243 1.84 -14.20 -1.93
CA GLY A 243 0.77 -15.21 -1.91
C GLY A 243 -0.60 -14.64 -1.53
N ASP A 244 -1.43 -15.46 -0.89
CA ASP A 244 -2.87 -15.24 -0.77
C ASP A 244 -3.29 -14.67 0.60
N GLY A 245 -3.94 -13.51 0.61
CA GLY A 245 -4.39 -12.87 1.86
C GLY A 245 -5.49 -13.65 2.59
N TYR A 246 -6.28 -14.45 1.89
CA TYR A 246 -7.31 -15.28 2.53
C TYR A 246 -6.70 -16.50 3.23
N ALA A 247 -5.62 -17.06 2.70
CA ALA A 247 -4.84 -18.09 3.40
C ALA A 247 -4.33 -17.59 4.74
N LEU A 248 -3.83 -16.34 4.79
CA LEU A 248 -3.44 -15.70 6.04
C LEU A 248 -4.64 -15.56 6.99
N PHE A 249 -5.76 -15.05 6.49
CA PHE A 249 -7.00 -14.93 7.27
C PHE A 249 -7.43 -16.27 7.88
N GLN A 250 -7.41 -17.35 7.10
CA GLN A 250 -7.77 -18.69 7.59
C GLN A 250 -6.81 -19.23 8.64
N ASP A 251 -5.50 -19.03 8.48
CA ASP A 251 -4.50 -19.44 9.47
C ASP A 251 -4.71 -18.68 10.79
N LEU A 252 -4.91 -17.36 10.73
CA LEU A 252 -5.20 -16.55 11.91
C LEU A 252 -6.51 -16.95 12.59
N PHE A 253 -7.57 -17.24 11.82
CA PHE A 253 -8.87 -17.64 12.37
C PHE A 253 -8.77 -18.96 13.14
N LYS A 254 -7.97 -19.92 12.65
CA LYS A 254 -7.73 -21.20 13.32
C LYS A 254 -6.93 -21.05 14.61
N ARG A 255 -6.04 -20.06 14.70
CA ARG A 255 -5.17 -19.84 15.86
C ARG A 255 -5.81 -19.01 16.96
N ASN A 256 -6.58 -17.99 16.60
CA ASN A 256 -7.15 -17.05 17.57
C ASN A 256 -8.49 -16.49 17.09
N PRO A 257 -9.59 -17.25 17.26
CA PRO A 257 -10.92 -16.85 16.80
C PRO A 257 -11.52 -15.73 17.67
N ALA A 258 -11.40 -14.49 17.21
CA ALA A 258 -11.98 -13.31 17.88
C ALA A 258 -13.48 -13.10 17.59
N SER A 259 -14.17 -12.29 18.41
CA SER A 259 -15.60 -11.99 18.24
C SER A 259 -15.93 -11.34 16.90
N PHE A 260 -15.06 -10.46 16.38
CA PHE A 260 -15.27 -9.70 15.15
C PHE A 260 -14.12 -9.93 14.15
N PHE A 261 -14.14 -11.09 13.52
CA PHE A 261 -13.14 -11.46 12.52
C PHE A 261 -13.60 -11.01 11.13
N ALA A 262 -12.74 -10.35 10.34
CA ALA A 262 -13.14 -9.80 9.05
C ALA A 262 -12.10 -9.97 7.94
N TYR A 263 -12.57 -10.25 6.73
CA TYR A 263 -11.79 -10.25 5.50
C TYR A 263 -12.49 -9.38 4.47
N ILE A 264 -11.74 -8.45 3.86
CA ILE A 264 -12.25 -7.61 2.77
C ILE A 264 -11.25 -7.68 1.63
N HIS A 265 -11.70 -8.11 0.45
CA HIS A 265 -10.92 -7.96 -0.77
C HIS A 265 -11.36 -6.68 -1.49
N ALA A 266 -10.60 -5.60 -1.32
CA ALA A 266 -10.92 -4.30 -1.88
C ALA A 266 -10.43 -4.11 -3.34
N GLY A 267 -10.00 -5.17 -4.02
CA GLY A 267 -9.40 -5.10 -5.35
C GLY A 267 -7.91 -4.69 -5.31
N ASP A 268 -7.62 -3.45 -4.93
CA ASP A 268 -6.25 -2.90 -4.84
C ASP A 268 -5.51 -3.25 -3.54
N HIS A 269 -6.24 -3.63 -2.51
CA HIS A 269 -5.70 -4.14 -1.24
C HIS A 269 -6.64 -5.17 -0.60
N THR A 270 -6.14 -5.83 0.46
CA THR A 270 -6.88 -6.79 1.27
C THR A 270 -6.77 -6.42 2.75
N ILE A 271 -7.87 -6.52 3.48
CA ILE A 271 -7.91 -6.32 4.93
C ILE A 271 -8.16 -7.66 5.62
N VAL A 272 -7.37 -7.95 6.64
CA VAL A 272 -7.49 -9.12 7.50
C VAL A 272 -7.56 -8.65 8.94
N SER A 273 -8.71 -8.79 9.60
CA SER A 273 -8.95 -8.28 10.95
C SER A 273 -9.33 -9.38 11.92
N THR A 274 -8.80 -9.28 13.14
CA THR A 274 -9.01 -10.23 14.25
C THR A 274 -9.54 -9.51 15.50
N SER A 275 -10.45 -8.55 15.29
CA SER A 275 -10.85 -7.62 16.35
C SER A 275 -11.70 -8.31 17.43
N PRO A 276 -11.42 -8.06 18.72
CA PRO A 276 -12.29 -8.48 19.82
C PRO A 276 -13.39 -7.47 20.15
N GLU A 277 -13.30 -6.22 19.68
CA GLU A 277 -14.05 -5.09 20.25
C GLU A 277 -15.12 -4.56 19.29
N ARG A 278 -16.36 -4.46 19.79
CA ARG A 278 -17.47 -3.78 19.09
C ARG A 278 -17.30 -2.28 19.23
N PHE A 279 -17.32 -1.57 18.10
CA PHE A 279 -17.41 -0.12 18.11
C PHE A 279 -18.84 0.33 18.44
N ILE A 280 -19.82 -0.06 17.63
CA ILE A 280 -21.21 0.35 17.81
C ILE A 280 -22.14 -0.62 17.09
N LYS A 281 -23.27 -0.93 17.72
CA LYS A 281 -24.37 -1.68 17.13
C LYS A 281 -25.64 -0.85 17.20
N GLN A 282 -26.43 -0.91 16.13
CA GLN A 282 -27.76 -0.30 16.05
C GLN A 282 -28.78 -1.36 15.64
N THR A 283 -29.94 -1.36 16.29
CA THR A 283 -31.12 -2.14 15.89
C THR A 283 -32.34 -1.24 15.97
N GLY A 284 -32.76 -0.71 14.82
CA GLY A 284 -33.75 0.37 14.77
C GLY A 284 -33.22 1.60 15.48
N ARG A 285 -33.87 2.01 16.58
CA ARG A 285 -33.42 3.13 17.41
C ARG A 285 -32.55 2.71 18.58
N HIS A 286 -32.50 1.43 18.93
CA HIS A 286 -31.67 0.98 20.04
C HIS A 286 -30.20 0.92 19.60
N VAL A 287 -29.31 1.52 20.40
CA VAL A 287 -27.87 1.56 20.15
C VAL A 287 -27.11 0.96 21.33
N GLU A 288 -26.03 0.25 21.05
CA GLU A 288 -25.21 -0.43 22.04
C GLU A 288 -23.73 -0.30 21.65
N THR A 289 -22.87 0.01 22.61
CA THR A 289 -21.41 -0.08 22.47
C THR A 289 -20.78 -0.87 23.61
N ARG A 290 -19.63 -1.50 23.34
CA ARG A 290 -18.95 -2.42 24.26
C ARG A 290 -17.45 -2.14 24.36
N PRO A 291 -17.04 -1.09 25.10
CA PRO A 291 -15.63 -0.81 25.32
C PRO A 291 -14.96 -1.96 26.08
N ILE A 292 -13.71 -2.23 25.71
CA ILE A 292 -12.86 -3.22 26.37
C ILE A 292 -11.65 -2.53 27.00
N LYS A 293 -11.41 -2.77 28.29
CA LYS A 293 -10.17 -2.41 28.99
C LYS A 293 -9.79 -3.51 29.97
N GLY A 294 -8.50 -3.61 30.27
CA GLY A 294 -7.98 -4.71 31.07
C GLY A 294 -7.97 -6.04 30.32
N THR A 295 -6.81 -6.68 30.32
CA THR A 295 -6.62 -8.00 29.70
C THR A 295 -5.64 -8.79 30.54
N ILE A 296 -6.03 -10.01 30.92
CA ILE A 296 -5.13 -10.94 31.60
C ILE A 296 -5.18 -12.30 30.92
N ALA A 297 -4.06 -13.00 30.87
CA ALA A 297 -4.01 -14.35 30.31
C ALA A 297 -4.85 -15.32 31.15
N ARG A 298 -5.42 -16.33 30.48
CA ARG A 298 -6.03 -17.48 31.17
C ARG A 298 -4.97 -18.22 31.98
N GLY A 299 -5.37 -18.78 33.12
CA GLY A 299 -4.50 -19.58 33.96
C GLY A 299 -4.20 -20.95 33.33
N LYS A 300 -3.03 -21.51 33.64
CA LYS A 300 -2.67 -22.88 33.22
C LYS A 300 -3.39 -23.96 34.04
N THR A 301 -3.95 -23.57 35.18
CA THR A 301 -4.75 -24.41 36.08
C THR A 301 -6.04 -23.69 36.43
N GLU A 302 -7.10 -24.42 36.82
CA GLU A 302 -8.38 -23.81 37.22
C GLU A 302 -8.22 -22.80 38.36
N LYS A 303 -7.35 -23.09 39.32
CA LYS A 303 -7.06 -22.20 40.44
C LYS A 303 -6.39 -20.91 39.95
N GLU A 304 -5.36 -21.02 39.13
CA GLU A 304 -4.67 -19.86 38.55
C GLU A 304 -5.62 -19.04 37.65
N ASP A 305 -6.52 -19.70 36.94
CA ASP A 305 -7.50 -19.05 36.06
C ASP A 305 -8.50 -18.20 36.85
N GLN A 306 -9.02 -18.75 37.95
CA GLN A 306 -9.86 -18.02 38.89
C GLN A 306 -9.11 -16.85 39.56
N GLU A 307 -7.88 -17.09 40.02
CA GLU A 307 -7.04 -16.05 40.62
C GLU A 307 -6.74 -14.91 39.63
N ASN A 308 -6.47 -15.22 38.36
CA ASN A 308 -6.26 -14.22 37.31
C ASN A 308 -7.53 -13.41 37.05
N GLY A 309 -8.69 -14.08 36.96
CA GLY A 309 -9.98 -13.41 36.80
C GLY A 309 -10.29 -12.44 37.94
N ILE A 310 -10.11 -12.88 39.20
CA ILE A 310 -10.28 -12.03 40.40
C ILE A 310 -9.31 -10.85 40.36
N ARG A 311 -8.03 -11.11 40.08
CA ARG A 311 -6.99 -10.07 39.99
C ARG A 311 -7.35 -8.97 38.98
N LEU A 312 -7.88 -9.35 37.82
CA LEU A 312 -8.30 -8.38 36.81
C LEU A 312 -9.51 -7.57 37.29
N CYS A 313 -10.52 -8.21 37.87
CA CYS A 313 -11.69 -7.53 38.42
C CYS A 313 -11.36 -6.54 39.56
N GLU A 314 -10.33 -6.85 40.35
CA GLU A 314 -9.87 -6.02 41.47
C GLU A 314 -8.83 -4.95 41.07
N SER A 315 -8.40 -4.92 39.79
CA SER A 315 -7.42 -3.97 39.29
C SER A 315 -7.99 -2.55 39.26
N ARG A 316 -7.50 -1.70 40.18
CA ARG A 316 -7.88 -0.28 40.24
C ARG A 316 -7.46 0.49 38.99
N LYS A 317 -6.34 0.11 38.37
CA LYS A 317 -5.86 0.74 37.12
C LYS A 317 -6.84 0.48 35.98
N ASP A 318 -7.18 -0.79 35.76
CA ASP A 318 -8.07 -1.18 34.65
C ASP A 318 -9.50 -0.64 34.85
N ASP A 319 -9.99 -0.59 36.09
CA ASP A 319 -11.28 0.03 36.43
C ASP A 319 -11.30 1.53 36.13
N ALA A 320 -10.24 2.26 36.48
CA ALA A 320 -10.13 3.69 36.22
C ALA A 320 -10.11 3.98 34.71
N GLU A 321 -9.29 3.25 33.95
CA GLU A 321 -9.26 3.36 32.48
C GLU A 321 -10.62 3.03 31.86
N LEU A 322 -11.25 1.92 32.27
CA LEU A 322 -12.55 1.53 31.72
C LEU A 322 -13.63 2.56 32.03
N THR A 323 -13.67 3.06 33.26
CA THR A 323 -14.64 4.07 33.70
C THR A 323 -14.52 5.35 32.87
N MET A 324 -13.29 5.82 32.63
CA MET A 324 -13.06 7.01 31.79
C MET A 324 -13.54 6.80 30.35
N ILE A 325 -13.31 5.62 29.75
CA ILE A 325 -13.80 5.30 28.40
C ILE A 325 -15.33 5.20 28.39
N VAL A 326 -15.94 4.57 29.40
CA VAL A 326 -17.40 4.50 29.54
C VAL A 326 -18.01 5.89 29.59
N ASP A 327 -17.43 6.82 30.36
CA ASP A 327 -17.92 8.19 30.43
C ASP A 327 -17.77 8.95 29.11
N LEU A 328 -16.66 8.76 28.38
CA LEU A 328 -16.49 9.31 27.04
C LEU A 328 -17.58 8.79 26.09
N MET A 329 -17.88 7.51 26.12
CA MET A 329 -18.91 6.91 25.27
C MET A 329 -20.32 7.33 25.65
N ARG A 330 -20.60 7.52 26.95
CA ARG A 330 -21.87 8.09 27.40
C ARG A 330 -22.05 9.51 26.85
N ASN A 331 -20.99 10.32 26.89
CA ASN A 331 -20.99 11.65 26.31
C ASN A 331 -21.23 11.61 24.79
N ASP A 332 -20.51 10.76 24.06
CA ASP A 332 -20.66 10.62 22.61
C ASP A 332 -22.09 10.19 22.22
N LEU A 333 -22.65 9.17 22.87
CA LEU A 333 -24.01 8.69 22.62
C LEU A 333 -25.06 9.75 22.96
N SER A 334 -24.86 10.52 24.03
CA SER A 334 -25.83 11.54 24.48
C SER A 334 -26.09 12.64 23.44
N ARG A 335 -25.19 12.82 22.46
CA ARG A 335 -25.32 13.83 21.39
C ARG A 335 -26.43 13.51 20.38
N VAL A 336 -26.84 12.24 20.27
CA VAL A 336 -27.77 11.74 19.24
C VAL A 336 -28.87 10.83 19.79
N THR A 337 -28.90 10.62 21.11
CA THR A 337 -29.88 9.77 21.77
C THR A 337 -30.86 10.59 22.61
N CYS A 338 -32.05 10.04 22.83
CA CYS A 338 -33.10 10.67 23.61
C CYS A 338 -32.57 11.00 25.02
N HIS A 339 -32.93 12.17 25.52
CA HIS A 339 -32.52 12.61 26.86
C HIS A 339 -32.84 11.56 27.93
N GLY A 340 -31.84 11.21 28.75
CA GLY A 340 -31.96 10.21 29.82
C GLY A 340 -31.99 8.75 29.36
N SER A 341 -31.89 8.46 28.05
CA SER A 341 -31.89 7.07 27.55
C SER A 341 -30.53 6.37 27.66
N VAL A 342 -29.44 7.12 27.80
CA VAL A 342 -28.08 6.56 27.89
C VAL A 342 -27.86 5.90 29.25
N VAL A 343 -27.67 4.59 29.26
CA VAL A 343 -27.49 3.78 30.48
C VAL A 343 -26.26 2.87 30.36
N VAL A 344 -25.53 2.74 31.47
CA VAL A 344 -24.49 1.72 31.62
C VAL A 344 -25.17 0.47 32.17
N ARG A 345 -25.50 -0.47 31.29
CA ARG A 345 -26.25 -1.68 31.65
C ARG A 345 -25.41 -2.67 32.44
N GLU A 346 -24.15 -2.80 32.05
CA GLU A 346 -23.16 -3.63 32.71
C GLU A 346 -21.85 -2.85 32.80
N HIS A 347 -21.21 -2.85 33.97
CA HIS A 347 -19.88 -2.24 34.17
C HIS A 347 -18.92 -3.29 34.68
N LYS A 348 -17.75 -3.43 34.03
CA LYS A 348 -16.73 -4.44 34.37
C LYS A 348 -17.23 -5.89 34.34
N ARG A 349 -18.03 -6.27 33.34
CA ARG A 349 -18.30 -7.69 33.09
C ARG A 349 -17.00 -8.38 32.69
N LEU A 350 -16.61 -9.41 33.45
CA LEU A 350 -15.51 -10.30 33.09
C LEU A 350 -15.96 -11.26 31.97
N GLU A 351 -15.34 -11.17 30.80
CA GLU A 351 -15.61 -12.06 29.68
C GLU A 351 -14.45 -13.03 29.45
N PRO A 352 -14.68 -14.36 29.59
CA PRO A 352 -13.69 -15.37 29.26
C PRO A 352 -13.57 -15.58 27.75
N TYR A 353 -12.36 -15.47 27.23
CA TYR A 353 -11.99 -15.93 25.88
C TYR A 353 -11.08 -17.16 26.00
N GLU A 354 -10.73 -17.76 24.85
CA GLU A 354 -9.90 -18.96 24.81
C GLU A 354 -8.55 -18.76 25.53
N ASN A 355 -7.90 -17.62 25.30
CA ASN A 355 -6.54 -17.35 25.80
C ASN A 355 -6.45 -16.21 26.83
N VAL A 356 -7.48 -15.37 26.95
CA VAL A 356 -7.49 -14.21 27.86
C VAL A 356 -8.84 -13.98 28.54
N PHE A 357 -8.87 -13.21 29.61
CA PHE A 357 -10.06 -12.51 30.08
C PHE A 357 -10.02 -11.03 29.66
N HIS A 358 -11.20 -10.46 29.41
CA HIS A 358 -11.41 -9.04 29.15
C HIS A 358 -12.41 -8.46 30.15
N LEU A 359 -12.23 -7.20 30.60
CA LEU A 359 -13.32 -6.46 31.22
C LEU A 359 -14.06 -5.66 30.14
N VAL A 360 -15.37 -5.85 30.12
CA VAL A 360 -16.27 -5.24 29.15
C VAL A 360 -17.34 -4.47 29.89
N SER A 361 -17.64 -3.27 29.43
CA SER A 361 -18.83 -2.53 29.86
C SER A 361 -19.82 -2.45 28.70
N VAL A 362 -21.12 -2.37 29.00
CA VAL A 362 -22.18 -2.26 27.99
C VAL A 362 -22.89 -0.94 28.21
N VAL A 363 -22.78 -0.04 27.23
CA VAL A 363 -23.46 1.26 27.24
C VAL A 363 -24.52 1.25 26.14
N GLU A 364 -25.76 1.50 26.55
CA GLU A 364 -26.93 1.48 25.67
C GLU A 364 -27.59 2.87 25.61
N GLY A 365 -28.35 3.12 24.55
CA GLY A 365 -29.18 4.31 24.40
C GLY A 365 -30.31 4.11 23.39
N GLU A 366 -31.19 5.11 23.28
CA GLU A 366 -32.23 5.15 22.26
C GLU A 366 -32.05 6.37 21.38
N LEU A 367 -31.76 6.16 20.10
CA LEU A 367 -31.56 7.18 19.09
C LEU A 367 -32.79 8.10 18.98
N GLU A 368 -32.56 9.41 18.84
CA GLU A 368 -33.64 10.38 18.57
C GLU A 368 -34.35 10.06 17.24
N LYS A 369 -35.62 10.49 17.12
CA LYS A 369 -36.49 10.08 16.00
C LYS A 369 -36.01 10.57 14.63
N ASP A 370 -35.29 11.68 14.59
CA ASP A 370 -34.78 12.36 13.40
C ASP A 370 -33.32 12.02 13.08
N LYS A 371 -32.67 11.20 13.92
CA LYS A 371 -31.27 10.81 13.74
C LYS A 371 -31.14 9.49 13.00
N THR A 372 -30.05 9.36 12.25
CA THR A 372 -29.76 8.20 11.41
C THR A 372 -28.53 7.42 11.91
N SER A 373 -28.21 6.30 11.25
CA SER A 373 -26.96 5.58 11.47
C SER A 373 -25.72 6.44 11.19
N ILE A 374 -25.81 7.40 10.27
CA ILE A 374 -24.69 8.28 9.93
C ILE A 374 -24.49 9.33 11.01
N ASP A 375 -25.58 9.93 11.54
CA ASP A 375 -25.48 10.82 12.70
C ASP A 375 -24.83 10.10 13.89
N LEU A 376 -25.19 8.84 14.12
CA LEU A 376 -24.62 8.01 15.16
C LEU A 376 -23.11 7.78 14.96
N ILE A 377 -22.68 7.44 13.74
CA ILE A 377 -21.25 7.28 13.42
C ILE A 377 -20.52 8.61 13.62
N GLN A 378 -21.02 9.73 13.08
CA GLN A 378 -20.38 11.03 13.21
C GLN A 378 -20.27 11.50 14.67
N ALA A 379 -21.24 11.14 15.52
CA ALA A 379 -21.21 11.49 16.94
C ALA A 379 -20.20 10.67 17.75
N THR A 380 -19.93 9.43 17.34
CA THR A 380 -19.19 8.44 18.14
C THR A 380 -17.81 8.09 17.58
N PHE A 381 -17.56 8.31 16.28
CA PHE A 381 -16.34 7.91 15.60
C PHE A 381 -15.21 8.95 15.74
N PRO A 382 -13.93 8.54 15.85
CA PRO A 382 -13.48 7.18 16.12
C PRO A 382 -13.81 6.72 17.54
N GLY A 383 -13.76 5.40 17.78
CA GLY A 383 -14.09 4.81 19.08
C GLY A 383 -13.26 5.39 20.24
N GLY A 384 -13.89 5.66 21.38
CA GLY A 384 -13.22 6.30 22.52
C GLY A 384 -12.03 5.51 23.09
N SER A 385 -12.11 4.18 23.09
CA SER A 385 -11.07 3.28 23.64
C SER A 385 -9.73 3.32 22.89
N ILE A 386 -9.74 3.80 21.64
CA ILE A 386 -8.58 3.77 20.72
C ILE A 386 -7.96 5.13 20.39
N THR A 387 -8.53 6.20 20.94
CA THR A 387 -8.04 7.58 20.78
C THR A 387 -7.42 8.07 22.09
N GLY A 388 -8.25 8.49 23.03
CA GLY A 388 -7.84 9.13 24.27
C GLY A 388 -8.95 10.04 24.81
N CYS A 389 -8.67 10.73 25.91
CA CYS A 389 -9.62 11.61 26.58
C CYS A 389 -8.91 12.90 27.03
N PRO A 390 -9.41 14.11 26.71
CA PRO A 390 -10.51 14.41 25.78
C PRO A 390 -10.20 14.04 24.32
N LYS A 391 -11.19 13.47 23.60
CA LYS A 391 -11.00 12.84 22.28
C LYS A 391 -10.28 13.73 21.25
N ILE A 392 -10.76 14.96 21.05
CA ILE A 392 -10.22 15.87 20.03
C ILE A 392 -8.74 16.18 20.32
N ARG A 393 -8.43 16.59 21.55
CA ARG A 393 -7.07 16.95 21.96
C ARG A 393 -6.11 15.75 21.85
N SER A 394 -6.55 14.56 22.23
CA SER A 394 -5.76 13.34 22.04
C SER A 394 -5.47 13.05 20.57
N MET A 395 -6.42 13.31 19.65
CA MET A 395 -6.20 13.11 18.20
C MET A 395 -5.22 14.14 17.61
N GLU A 396 -5.19 15.38 18.10
CA GLU A 396 -4.18 16.37 17.71
C GLU A 396 -2.77 15.91 18.10
N ILE A 397 -2.62 15.41 19.34
CA ILE A 397 -1.33 14.88 19.84
C ILE A 397 -0.92 13.62 19.06
N ILE A 398 -1.88 12.76 18.71
CA ILE A 398 -1.61 11.58 17.87
C ILE A 398 -1.07 12.01 16.50
N ASP A 399 -1.69 12.99 15.82
CA ASP A 399 -1.20 13.48 14.52
C ASP A 399 0.18 14.12 14.64
N GLU A 400 0.46 14.84 15.72
CA GLU A 400 1.77 15.45 15.97
C GLU A 400 2.90 14.42 16.12
N LEU A 401 2.60 13.26 16.71
CA LEU A 401 3.63 12.27 17.11
C LEU A 401 3.74 11.09 16.15
N GLU A 402 2.65 10.64 15.54
CA GLU A 402 2.67 9.48 14.64
C GLU A 402 3.13 9.91 13.22
N PRO A 403 4.19 9.29 12.67
CA PRO A 403 4.74 9.71 11.37
C PRO A 403 3.84 9.34 10.17
N LEU A 404 2.90 8.41 10.37
CA LEU A 404 2.07 7.82 9.32
C LEU A 404 0.61 7.87 9.74
N ARG A 405 -0.29 8.17 8.79
CA ARG A 405 -1.74 8.01 9.00
C ARG A 405 -2.09 6.58 9.35
N ARG A 406 -3.05 6.37 10.25
CA ARG A 406 -3.44 5.04 10.72
C ARG A 406 -4.20 4.22 9.68
N HIS A 407 -4.87 4.86 8.73
CA HIS A 407 -5.74 4.22 7.74
C HIS A 407 -6.79 3.33 8.44
N VAL A 408 -6.93 2.06 8.07
CA VAL A 408 -7.93 1.17 8.69
C VAL A 408 -7.67 0.95 10.18
N TYR A 409 -6.43 1.02 10.66
CA TYR A 409 -6.13 0.78 12.08
C TYR A 409 -6.88 1.79 12.96
N THR A 410 -7.62 1.29 13.95
CA THR A 410 -8.50 2.07 14.84
C THR A 410 -9.66 2.81 14.15
N GLY A 411 -9.87 2.53 12.86
CA GLY A 411 -11.12 2.80 12.17
C GLY A 411 -12.19 1.76 12.52
N SER A 412 -13.05 1.43 11.57
CA SER A 412 -14.13 0.46 11.80
C SER A 412 -14.41 -0.45 10.62
N ILE A 413 -14.85 -1.69 10.90
CA ILE A 413 -15.18 -2.71 9.90
C ILE A 413 -16.54 -3.33 10.25
N GLY A 414 -17.39 -3.56 9.24
CA GLY A 414 -18.68 -4.21 9.44
C GLY A 414 -19.68 -3.88 8.35
N TYR A 415 -20.92 -3.61 8.75
CA TYR A 415 -22.00 -3.26 7.81
C TYR A 415 -22.94 -2.19 8.34
N ILE A 416 -23.54 -1.45 7.41
CA ILE A 416 -24.71 -0.59 7.61
C ILE A 416 -25.82 -1.12 6.69
N SER A 417 -26.92 -1.60 7.27
CA SER A 417 -28.00 -2.20 6.51
C SER A 417 -28.94 -1.13 5.93
N PHE A 418 -29.69 -1.53 4.90
CA PHE A 418 -30.81 -0.72 4.42
C PHE A 418 -32.06 -0.83 5.31
N HIS A 419 -31.98 -1.56 6.43
CA HIS A 419 -33.09 -1.82 7.36
C HIS A 419 -32.93 -1.09 8.70
N ASP A 420 -32.15 0.00 8.75
CA ASP A 420 -31.82 0.72 9.99
C ASP A 420 -31.18 -0.20 11.07
N THR A 421 -30.33 -1.13 10.63
CA THR A 421 -29.45 -1.94 11.50
C THR A 421 -27.99 -1.74 11.11
N MET A 422 -27.09 -1.81 12.09
CA MET A 422 -25.65 -1.62 11.88
C MET A 422 -24.89 -2.43 12.94
N ASP A 423 -23.77 -3.03 12.56
CA ASP A 423 -22.83 -3.61 13.53
C ASP A 423 -21.41 -3.39 13.00
N LEU A 424 -20.65 -2.65 13.78
CA LEU A 424 -19.33 -2.14 13.45
C LEU A 424 -18.36 -2.52 14.56
N SER A 425 -17.23 -3.13 14.20
CA SER A 425 -16.13 -3.41 15.12
C SER A 425 -15.07 -2.32 15.05
N ILE A 426 -14.27 -2.17 16.10
CA ILE A 426 -13.06 -1.34 16.02
C ILE A 426 -12.00 -2.13 15.26
N ALA A 427 -11.34 -1.51 14.29
CA ALA A 427 -10.30 -2.16 13.49
C ALA A 427 -8.95 -2.22 14.22
N ILE A 428 -8.88 -3.08 15.24
CA ILE A 428 -7.65 -3.44 15.96
C ILE A 428 -7.26 -4.89 15.67
N ARG A 429 -5.97 -5.20 15.83
CA ARG A 429 -5.38 -6.47 15.39
C ARG A 429 -5.73 -6.76 13.92
N THR A 430 -5.51 -5.74 13.09
CA THR A 430 -5.87 -5.69 11.68
C THR A 430 -4.63 -5.49 10.83
N ALA A 431 -4.48 -6.30 9.80
CA ALA A 431 -3.44 -6.20 8.79
C ALA A 431 -4.04 -5.73 7.46
N VAL A 432 -3.28 -4.90 6.74
CA VAL A 432 -3.57 -4.44 5.39
C VAL A 432 -2.49 -4.96 4.46
N ILE A 433 -2.90 -5.66 3.40
CA ILE A 433 -2.02 -6.19 2.35
C ILE A 433 -2.25 -5.37 1.09
N SER A 434 -1.21 -4.72 0.59
CA SER A 434 -1.27 -3.89 -0.62
C SER A 434 0.02 -4.07 -1.43
N GLY A 435 -0.12 -4.38 -2.72
CA GLY A 435 1.03 -4.77 -3.56
C GLY A 435 1.76 -5.99 -2.98
N ASN A 436 3.07 -5.85 -2.75
CA ASN A 436 3.91 -6.88 -2.13
C ASN A 436 4.20 -6.61 -0.64
N ARG A 437 3.36 -5.83 0.05
CA ARG A 437 3.57 -5.44 1.44
C ARG A 437 2.39 -5.80 2.31
N ILE A 438 2.70 -6.24 3.53
CA ILE A 438 1.75 -6.36 4.63
C ILE A 438 2.14 -5.36 5.71
N ASN A 439 1.16 -4.62 6.22
CA ASN A 439 1.34 -3.75 7.37
C ASN A 439 0.26 -4.00 8.42
N PHE A 440 0.61 -3.81 9.68
CA PHE A 440 -0.32 -3.78 10.81
C PHE A 440 0.20 -2.80 11.85
N SER A 441 -0.67 -2.29 12.72
CA SER A 441 -0.26 -1.35 13.77
C SER A 441 -0.66 -1.86 15.13
N VAL A 442 0.11 -1.46 16.14
CA VAL A 442 -0.12 -1.79 17.55
C VAL A 442 0.17 -0.56 18.39
N GLY A 443 -0.57 -0.44 19.49
CA GLY A 443 -0.49 0.70 20.38
C GLY A 443 -1.03 0.39 21.77
N GLY A 444 -0.91 1.39 22.64
CA GLY A 444 -1.33 1.36 24.03
C GLY A 444 -1.81 2.72 24.48
N GLY A 445 -2.65 2.74 25.51
CA GLY A 445 -3.08 3.98 26.15
C GLY A 445 -1.99 4.46 27.10
N ILE A 446 -1.47 5.64 26.85
CA ILE A 446 -0.47 6.28 27.71
C ILE A 446 -1.20 7.11 28.76
N VAL A 447 -0.90 6.84 30.02
CA VAL A 447 -1.45 7.51 31.20
C VAL A 447 -0.33 8.16 32.01
N TYR A 448 -0.71 8.94 33.04
CA TYR A 448 0.24 9.75 33.81
C TYR A 448 1.42 8.95 34.41
N ASP A 449 1.17 7.70 34.81
CA ASP A 449 2.13 6.79 35.44
C ASP A 449 2.72 5.76 34.46
N SER A 450 2.51 5.92 33.15
CA SER A 450 3.14 5.09 32.12
C SER A 450 4.66 5.20 32.16
N ASP A 451 5.33 4.06 31.98
CA ASP A 451 6.79 3.96 31.86
C ASP A 451 7.17 3.82 30.38
N PRO A 452 7.88 4.79 29.76
CA PRO A 452 8.07 4.82 28.31
C PRO A 452 8.67 3.53 27.71
N GLU A 453 9.58 2.89 28.43
CA GLU A 453 10.28 1.69 28.03
C GLU A 453 9.37 0.47 28.12
N LYS A 454 8.53 0.37 29.16
CA LYS A 454 7.51 -0.68 29.26
C LYS A 454 6.43 -0.51 28.19
N GLU A 455 6.00 0.71 27.89
CA GLU A 455 5.02 0.96 26.83
C GLU A 455 5.56 0.55 25.45
N PHE A 456 6.83 0.86 25.16
CA PHE A 456 7.49 0.36 23.96
C PHE A 456 7.51 -1.18 23.93
N GLN A 457 7.90 -1.83 25.02
CA GLN A 457 7.93 -3.29 25.08
C GLN A 457 6.53 -3.91 24.93
N GLU A 458 5.50 -3.29 25.50
CA GLU A 458 4.12 -3.75 25.39
C GLU A 458 3.64 -3.76 23.93
N THR A 459 4.02 -2.75 23.14
CA THR A 459 3.68 -2.76 21.71
C THR A 459 4.35 -3.93 20.97
N LEU A 460 5.60 -4.28 21.30
CA LEU A 460 6.28 -5.44 20.73
C LEU A 460 5.58 -6.74 21.15
N ASP A 461 5.18 -6.87 22.41
CA ASP A 461 4.51 -8.06 22.94
C ASP A 461 3.11 -8.23 22.31
N LYS A 462 2.34 -7.15 22.15
CA LYS A 462 1.06 -7.15 21.42
C LYS A 462 1.24 -7.48 19.94
N GLY A 463 2.32 -6.98 19.33
CA GLY A 463 2.68 -7.27 17.95
C GLY A 463 3.13 -8.71 17.75
N LYS A 464 3.80 -9.30 18.75
CA LYS A 464 4.42 -10.62 18.70
C LYS A 464 3.45 -11.71 18.28
N THR A 465 2.21 -11.72 18.78
CA THR A 465 1.21 -12.73 18.38
C THR A 465 0.91 -12.70 16.87
N LEU A 466 0.77 -11.50 16.31
CA LEU A 466 0.62 -11.34 14.86
C LEU A 466 1.93 -11.70 14.16
N MET A 467 3.07 -11.16 14.58
CA MET A 467 4.37 -11.44 13.97
C MET A 467 4.75 -12.92 13.96
N GLU A 468 4.52 -13.66 15.03
CA GLU A 468 4.79 -15.11 15.14
C GLU A 468 3.83 -15.92 14.28
N SER A 469 2.55 -15.55 14.24
CA SER A 469 1.58 -16.18 13.32
C SER A 469 1.98 -15.97 11.87
N LEU A 470 2.54 -14.79 11.56
CA LEU A 470 3.02 -14.39 10.24
C LEU A 470 4.38 -15.03 9.88
N ALA A 471 5.26 -15.27 10.86
CA ALA A 471 6.61 -15.83 10.68
C ALA A 471 6.67 -17.36 10.71
N ALA A 472 5.71 -18.04 11.35
CA ALA A 472 5.67 -19.51 11.43
C ALA A 472 5.54 -20.21 10.06
N THR A 473 5.20 -19.45 9.00
CA THR A 473 5.05 -19.94 7.62
C THR A 473 6.30 -19.69 6.77
N SER A 474 7.36 -19.06 7.30
CA SER A 474 8.61 -18.75 6.59
C SER A 474 9.77 -19.64 7.05
N LYS A 475 9.79 -20.90 6.63
CA LYS A 475 11.07 -21.64 6.54
C LYS A 475 11.46 -21.75 5.08
N ILE A 476 12.15 -20.72 4.55
CA ILE A 476 13.15 -20.82 3.48
C ILE A 476 13.95 -19.50 3.44
N GLN A 477 15.28 -19.66 3.49
CA GLN A 477 16.39 -18.74 3.17
C GLN A 477 16.37 -17.31 3.75
N ARG A 478 17.26 -17.07 4.73
CA ARG A 478 17.83 -15.73 4.99
C ARG A 478 18.52 -15.25 3.70
N ALA A 479 17.87 -14.39 2.94
CA ALA A 479 18.57 -13.63 1.90
C ALA A 479 19.59 -12.69 2.58
N THR A 480 20.82 -12.68 2.09
CA THR A 480 21.80 -11.67 2.51
C THR A 480 21.34 -10.31 1.99
N LYS A 481 21.29 -9.29 2.86
CA LYS A 481 20.88 -7.94 2.49
C LYS A 481 21.86 -7.37 1.46
N ALA A 482 21.34 -6.80 0.37
CA ALA A 482 22.16 -6.13 -0.63
C ALA A 482 22.96 -4.98 0.02
N LYS A 483 24.25 -4.88 -0.30
CA LYS A 483 25.17 -3.86 0.20
C LYS A 483 25.31 -2.70 -0.78
N ALA A 484 25.50 -1.50 -0.25
CA ALA A 484 25.92 -0.30 -0.97
C ALA A 484 27.22 0.24 -0.37
N TRP A 485 27.98 0.99 -1.15
CA TRP A 485 29.16 1.71 -0.67
C TRP A 485 28.81 3.20 -0.63
N VAL A 486 28.91 3.82 0.54
CA VAL A 486 28.57 5.23 0.76
C VAL A 486 29.63 5.86 1.63
N ASP A 487 30.25 6.95 1.14
CA ASP A 487 31.27 7.74 1.84
C ASP A 487 32.35 6.90 2.54
N GLY A 488 32.91 5.91 1.81
CA GLY A 488 33.98 5.05 2.33
C GLY A 488 33.51 3.81 3.09
N LYS A 489 32.20 3.64 3.35
CA LYS A 489 31.66 2.52 4.15
C LYS A 489 30.78 1.59 3.33
N LEU A 490 30.92 0.29 3.56
CA LEU A 490 29.91 -0.69 3.15
C LEU A 490 28.77 -0.70 4.16
N ILE A 491 27.56 -0.46 3.67
CA ILE A 491 26.33 -0.45 4.46
C ILE A 491 25.26 -1.29 3.79
N ASP A 492 24.24 -1.69 4.53
CA ASP A 492 23.04 -2.26 3.90
C ASP A 492 22.43 -1.19 2.98
N ARG A 493 22.09 -1.57 1.75
CA ARG A 493 21.62 -0.65 0.70
C ARG A 493 20.42 0.17 1.14
N GLU A 494 19.56 -0.40 1.97
CA GLU A 494 18.39 0.29 2.55
C GLU A 494 18.73 1.42 3.53
N ASN A 495 19.94 1.42 4.08
CA ASN A 495 20.43 2.45 5.01
C ASN A 495 21.22 3.55 4.29
N ALA A 496 21.39 3.46 2.97
CA ALA A 496 22.04 4.51 2.19
C ALA A 496 21.19 5.78 2.21
N SER A 497 21.77 6.87 2.71
CA SER A 497 21.11 8.16 2.88
C SER A 497 22.03 9.31 2.50
N ILE A 498 21.42 10.43 2.13
CA ILE A 498 22.07 11.72 1.87
C ILE A 498 21.30 12.79 2.64
N SER A 499 21.97 13.87 3.06
CA SER A 499 21.28 15.00 3.69
C SER A 499 20.29 15.64 2.72
N ALA A 500 19.07 15.92 3.18
CA ALA A 500 18.07 16.69 2.42
C ALA A 500 18.51 18.16 2.20
N LEU A 501 19.50 18.62 2.96
CA LEU A 501 20.13 19.93 2.80
C LEU A 501 21.32 19.91 1.83
N SER A 502 21.71 18.72 1.33
CA SER A 502 22.81 18.62 0.37
C SER A 502 22.44 19.31 -0.94
N LEU A 503 23.38 20.06 -1.52
CA LEU A 503 23.19 20.69 -2.82
C LEU A 503 22.94 19.65 -3.93
N GLY A 504 23.52 18.46 -3.77
CA GLY A 504 23.27 17.29 -4.61
C GLY A 504 21.80 16.90 -4.67
N PHE A 505 21.11 16.91 -3.52
CA PHE A 505 19.68 16.63 -3.45
C PHE A 505 18.83 17.83 -3.87
N GLN A 506 19.12 19.03 -3.34
CA GLN A 506 18.29 20.22 -3.55
C GLN A 506 18.33 20.76 -4.99
N TYR A 507 19.49 20.70 -5.63
CA TYR A 507 19.74 21.35 -6.92
C TYR A 507 20.28 20.39 -7.98
N GLY A 508 20.35 19.09 -7.69
CA GLY A 508 20.97 18.12 -8.59
C GLY A 508 22.46 18.41 -8.85
N ALA A 509 23.15 19.09 -7.91
CA ALA A 509 24.56 19.46 -8.02
C ALA A 509 25.47 18.23 -7.87
N GLY A 510 25.43 17.35 -8.86
CA GLY A 510 26.17 16.11 -8.87
C GLY A 510 26.13 15.41 -10.21
N LEU A 511 26.85 14.30 -10.27
CA LEU A 511 27.11 13.47 -11.44
C LEU A 511 26.83 12.02 -11.11
N PHE A 512 26.54 11.23 -12.14
CA PHE A 512 26.45 9.79 -12.01
C PHE A 512 27.07 9.07 -13.21
N GLU A 513 27.53 7.84 -12.98
CA GLU A 513 27.94 6.92 -14.02
C GLU A 513 27.11 5.64 -13.98
N THR A 514 27.08 4.95 -15.12
CA THR A 514 26.45 3.63 -15.21
C THR A 514 27.38 2.71 -15.98
N LEU A 515 27.76 1.62 -15.34
CA LEU A 515 28.73 0.65 -15.83
C LEU A 515 28.06 -0.71 -15.91
N ARG A 516 28.59 -1.54 -16.82
CA ARG A 516 28.30 -2.97 -16.85
C ARG A 516 29.52 -3.73 -16.34
N ALA A 517 29.28 -4.78 -15.57
CA ALA A 517 30.27 -5.80 -15.32
C ALA A 517 29.71 -7.17 -15.71
N ASP A 518 30.51 -8.01 -16.35
CA ASP A 518 30.18 -9.39 -16.65
C ASP A 518 31.22 -10.28 -15.99
N LYS A 519 30.77 -11.23 -15.16
CA LYS A 519 31.66 -12.18 -14.47
C LYS A 519 32.81 -11.51 -13.71
N GLY A 520 32.51 -10.41 -13.01
CA GLY A 520 33.49 -9.60 -12.28
C GLY A 520 34.35 -8.66 -13.14
N ILE A 521 34.32 -8.78 -14.47
CA ILE A 521 35.09 -7.90 -15.37
C ILE A 521 34.27 -6.63 -15.65
N ILE A 522 34.81 -5.47 -15.26
CA ILE A 522 34.13 -4.18 -15.39
C ILE A 522 34.42 -3.57 -16.78
N PHE A 523 33.37 -3.34 -17.56
CA PHE A 523 33.48 -2.79 -18.91
C PHE A 523 34.04 -1.36 -18.89
N ARG A 524 35.26 -1.20 -19.43
CA ARG A 524 35.92 0.09 -19.72
C ARG A 524 35.95 1.09 -18.55
N ILE A 525 36.14 0.60 -17.32
CA ILE A 525 36.07 1.42 -16.11
C ILE A 525 36.92 2.71 -16.19
N ASP A 526 38.17 2.63 -16.64
CA ASP A 526 39.08 3.79 -16.68
C ASP A 526 38.52 4.93 -17.55
N LYS A 527 37.86 4.60 -18.66
CA LYS A 527 37.23 5.59 -19.54
C LYS A 527 36.02 6.25 -18.88
N HIS A 528 35.23 5.49 -18.12
CA HIS A 528 34.09 6.03 -17.39
C HIS A 528 34.53 6.93 -16.22
N ILE A 529 35.54 6.51 -15.45
CA ILE A 529 36.06 7.32 -14.33
C ILE A 529 36.71 8.61 -14.86
N SER A 530 37.50 8.52 -15.93
CA SER A 530 38.07 9.72 -16.57
C SER A 530 36.99 10.71 -17.01
N ARG A 531 35.87 10.22 -17.55
CA ARG A 531 34.73 11.06 -17.96
C ARG A 531 34.01 11.69 -16.76
N LEU A 532 33.82 10.92 -15.69
CA LEU A 532 33.20 11.37 -14.45
C LEU A 532 34.05 12.48 -13.80
N ASN A 533 35.36 12.25 -13.66
CA ASN A 533 36.29 13.21 -13.07
C ASN A 533 36.39 14.50 -13.90
N ARG A 534 36.52 14.39 -15.23
CA ARG A 534 36.53 15.57 -16.10
C ARG A 534 35.24 16.38 -15.99
N SER A 535 34.09 15.71 -15.89
CA SER A 535 32.81 16.39 -15.72
C SER A 535 32.73 17.10 -14.37
N TRP A 536 33.27 16.50 -13.31
CA TRP A 536 33.35 17.11 -11.99
C TRP A 536 34.21 18.36 -12.02
N GLU A 537 35.43 18.25 -12.53
CA GLU A 537 36.37 19.36 -12.65
C GLU A 537 35.82 20.51 -13.49
N THR A 538 35.11 20.20 -14.58
CA THR A 538 34.51 21.21 -15.46
C THR A 538 33.36 21.95 -14.76
N LEU A 539 32.44 21.23 -14.11
CA LEU A 539 31.24 21.84 -13.53
C LEU A 539 31.51 22.52 -12.19
N PHE A 540 32.48 22.04 -11.42
CA PHE A 540 32.72 22.49 -10.06
C PHE A 540 34.03 23.27 -9.89
N SER A 541 34.87 23.35 -10.94
CA SER A 541 36.17 24.04 -10.91
C SER A 541 37.08 23.58 -9.76
N GLU A 542 36.99 22.30 -9.39
CA GLU A 542 37.72 21.66 -8.29
C GLU A 542 38.20 20.27 -8.71
N PRO A 543 39.31 19.77 -8.15
CA PRO A 543 39.77 18.40 -8.43
C PRO A 543 38.70 17.38 -8.02
N ALA A 544 38.56 16.33 -8.83
CA ALA A 544 37.70 15.21 -8.47
C ALA A 544 38.23 14.48 -7.21
N PRO A 545 37.35 14.00 -6.32
CA PRO A 545 37.70 13.10 -5.22
C PRO A 545 38.61 11.95 -5.67
N ASP A 546 39.73 11.78 -4.96
CA ASP A 546 40.69 10.70 -5.22
C ASP A 546 40.17 9.37 -4.66
N ILE A 547 39.46 8.62 -5.50
CA ILE A 547 38.81 7.35 -5.14
C ILE A 547 39.21 6.28 -6.15
N THR A 548 39.66 5.13 -5.65
CA THR A 548 39.88 3.93 -6.47
C THR A 548 38.56 3.23 -6.78
N TRP A 549 37.74 3.85 -7.64
CA TRP A 549 36.40 3.34 -8.00
C TRP A 549 36.42 1.88 -8.48
N LYS A 550 37.52 1.44 -9.11
CA LYS A 550 37.70 0.04 -9.51
C LYS A 550 37.62 -0.92 -8.33
N ASP A 551 38.27 -0.59 -7.22
CA ASP A 551 38.28 -1.44 -6.02
C ASP A 551 36.91 -1.40 -5.33
N VAL A 552 36.28 -0.23 -5.28
CA VAL A 552 34.91 -0.05 -4.74
C VAL A 552 33.91 -0.93 -5.50
N VAL A 553 33.98 -0.93 -6.84
CA VAL A 553 33.07 -1.73 -7.67
C VAL A 553 33.33 -3.24 -7.50
N HIS A 554 34.60 -3.67 -7.47
CA HIS A 554 34.91 -5.09 -7.21
C HIS A 554 34.42 -5.54 -5.84
N LEU A 555 34.64 -4.71 -4.81
CA LEU A 555 34.16 -4.96 -3.45
C LEU A 555 32.64 -5.11 -3.43
N LEU A 556 31.90 -4.22 -4.10
CA LEU A 556 30.44 -4.30 -4.17
C LEU A 556 29.93 -5.54 -4.92
N ILE A 557 30.56 -5.92 -6.03
CA ILE A 557 30.18 -7.13 -6.77
C ILE A 557 30.42 -8.36 -5.89
N LYS A 558 31.54 -8.41 -5.16
CA LYS A 558 31.87 -9.51 -4.26
C LYS A 558 30.88 -9.61 -3.09
N GLU A 559 30.65 -8.52 -2.36
CA GLU A 559 29.82 -8.50 -1.15
C GLU A 559 28.32 -8.70 -1.46
N ASN A 560 27.89 -8.41 -2.68
CA ASN A 560 26.54 -8.74 -3.15
C ASN A 560 26.43 -10.13 -3.82
N HIS A 561 27.49 -10.93 -3.83
CA HIS A 561 27.54 -12.26 -4.45
C HIS A 561 27.23 -12.26 -5.97
N LEU A 562 27.67 -11.23 -6.67
CA LEU A 562 27.38 -11.01 -8.10
C LEU A 562 28.55 -11.39 -9.03
N MET A 563 29.57 -12.08 -8.52
CA MET A 563 30.80 -12.38 -9.27
C MET A 563 30.57 -13.14 -10.58
N GLU A 564 29.56 -14.02 -10.65
CA GLU A 564 29.24 -14.82 -11.84
C GLU A 564 28.08 -14.25 -12.67
N LYS A 565 27.61 -13.05 -12.33
CA LYS A 565 26.42 -12.43 -12.92
C LYS A 565 26.79 -11.34 -13.91
N ARG A 566 25.80 -10.96 -14.73
CA ARG A 566 25.80 -9.67 -15.43
C ARG A 566 25.27 -8.62 -14.46
N VAL A 567 26.02 -7.54 -14.28
CA VAL A 567 25.79 -6.55 -13.22
C VAL A 567 25.70 -5.16 -13.82
N ALA A 568 24.72 -4.38 -13.37
CA ALA A 568 24.68 -2.93 -13.56
C ALA A 568 25.22 -2.27 -12.29
N VAL A 569 26.15 -1.34 -12.48
CA VAL A 569 26.75 -0.57 -11.39
C VAL A 569 26.45 0.90 -11.63
N LYS A 570 25.98 1.59 -10.59
CA LYS A 570 25.75 3.04 -10.61
C LYS A 570 26.70 3.70 -9.63
N LEU A 571 27.50 4.65 -10.13
CA LEU A 571 28.35 5.51 -9.32
C LEU A 571 27.70 6.89 -9.22
N MET A 572 27.82 7.55 -8.07
CA MET A 572 27.24 8.87 -7.82
C MET A 572 28.22 9.73 -7.03
N MET A 573 28.34 10.99 -7.45
CA MET A 573 29.15 12.02 -6.79
C MET A 573 28.32 13.30 -6.73
N ALA A 574 28.16 13.90 -5.56
CA ALA A 574 27.35 15.11 -5.44
C ALA A 574 27.91 16.07 -4.39
N ARG A 575 27.67 17.37 -4.54
CA ARG A 575 27.99 18.38 -3.53
C ARG A 575 27.14 18.14 -2.28
N ASP A 576 27.80 18.10 -1.14
CA ASP A 576 27.20 17.83 0.17
C ASP A 576 27.94 18.66 1.22
N GLU A 577 27.79 19.98 1.10
CA GLU A 577 28.38 20.97 2.01
C GLU A 577 27.65 20.95 3.36
N GLN A 578 28.20 20.18 4.30
CA GLN A 578 27.66 20.05 5.65
C GLN A 578 28.50 20.84 6.65
N GLU A 579 27.88 21.25 7.76
CA GLU A 579 28.54 21.99 8.86
C GLU A 579 29.73 21.23 9.47
N ASN A 580 29.74 19.89 9.38
CA ASN A 580 30.83 19.04 9.84
C ASN A 580 32.08 19.05 8.91
N GLY A 581 32.07 19.87 7.86
CA GLY A 581 33.18 19.99 6.90
C GLY A 581 33.15 18.98 5.76
N LYS A 582 32.15 18.09 5.69
CA LYS A 582 31.91 17.26 4.50
C LYS A 582 31.55 18.18 3.33
N LYS A 583 32.12 17.89 2.16
CA LYS A 583 31.91 18.68 0.93
C LYS A 583 31.28 17.88 -0.21
N VAL A 584 31.47 16.57 -0.20
CA VAL A 584 31.06 15.67 -1.28
C VAL A 584 30.42 14.42 -0.70
N PHE A 585 29.30 14.03 -1.30
CA PHE A 585 28.65 12.73 -1.12
C PHE A 585 29.10 11.78 -2.23
N LEU A 586 29.52 10.58 -1.85
CA LEU A 586 29.97 9.54 -2.77
C LEU A 586 29.18 8.27 -2.53
N ALA A 587 28.63 7.67 -3.59
CA ALA A 587 27.94 6.39 -3.47
C ALA A 587 28.16 5.49 -4.69
N ALA A 588 28.13 4.19 -4.45
CA ALA A 588 28.09 3.16 -5.48
C ALA A 588 27.09 2.06 -5.12
N PHE A 589 26.37 1.60 -6.16
CA PHE A 589 25.36 0.55 -6.07
C PHE A 589 25.62 -0.49 -7.16
N ALA A 590 25.45 -1.76 -6.84
CA ALA A 590 25.54 -2.87 -7.78
C ALA A 590 24.28 -3.75 -7.69
N GLY A 591 23.82 -4.24 -8.83
CA GLY A 591 22.69 -5.18 -8.90
C GLY A 591 22.75 -6.03 -10.16
N GLU A 592 22.13 -7.21 -10.12
CA GLU A 592 21.99 -8.06 -11.30
C GLU A 592 21.26 -7.31 -12.42
N TYR A 593 21.81 -7.37 -13.63
CA TYR A 593 21.27 -6.71 -14.81
C TYR A 593 20.77 -7.73 -15.81
N ARG A 594 19.45 -7.73 -16.02
CA ARG A 594 18.79 -8.42 -17.13
C ARG A 594 18.79 -7.50 -18.35
N HIS A 595 19.09 -8.05 -19.53
CA HIS A 595 19.18 -7.22 -20.72
C HIS A 595 17.83 -6.58 -21.05
N ARG A 596 17.84 -5.35 -21.55
CA ARG A 596 16.60 -4.63 -21.89
C ARG A 596 15.74 -5.40 -22.91
N LEU A 597 16.36 -5.95 -23.95
CA LEU A 597 15.66 -6.78 -24.95
C LEU A 597 15.06 -8.06 -24.35
N GLU A 598 15.76 -8.71 -23.42
CA GLU A 598 15.25 -9.89 -22.70
C GLU A 598 14.08 -9.55 -21.75
N THR A 599 13.98 -8.29 -21.33
CA THR A 599 12.92 -7.80 -20.44
C THR A 599 11.68 -7.39 -21.23
N LEU A 600 11.88 -6.82 -22.43
CA LEU A 600 10.81 -6.41 -23.34
C LEU A 600 10.32 -7.55 -24.25
N GLU A 601 11.04 -8.67 -24.29
CA GLU A 601 10.79 -9.80 -25.20
C GLU A 601 10.78 -9.37 -26.69
N LYS A 602 11.68 -8.43 -27.02
CA LYS A 602 11.86 -7.87 -28.37
C LYS A 602 13.26 -8.15 -28.89
N ASP A 603 13.44 -8.10 -30.20
CA ASP A 603 14.74 -8.20 -30.87
C ASP A 603 15.38 -6.83 -31.19
N GLY A 604 14.69 -5.74 -30.88
CA GLY A 604 15.14 -4.35 -31.03
C GLY A 604 14.25 -3.39 -30.23
N LEU A 605 14.39 -2.09 -30.46
CA LEU A 605 13.64 -1.05 -29.75
C LEU A 605 12.82 -0.17 -30.70
N ASP A 606 11.62 0.17 -30.29
CA ASP A 606 10.74 1.15 -30.95
C ASP A 606 11.01 2.55 -30.40
N LEU A 607 11.07 3.55 -31.28
CA LEU A 607 11.37 4.93 -30.95
C LEU A 607 10.20 5.86 -31.28
N VAL A 608 10.09 6.93 -30.49
CA VAL A 608 9.24 8.08 -30.80
C VAL A 608 10.03 9.38 -30.65
N THR A 609 9.77 10.36 -31.50
CA THR A 609 10.40 11.68 -31.40
C THR A 609 9.79 12.46 -30.24
N TYR A 610 10.62 12.95 -29.33
CA TYR A 610 10.16 13.80 -28.23
C TYR A 610 9.93 15.23 -28.75
N PRO A 611 8.74 15.82 -28.58
CA PRO A 611 8.40 17.10 -29.21
C PRO A 611 9.11 18.30 -28.56
N TYR A 612 9.64 18.15 -27.34
CA TYR A 612 10.33 19.23 -26.65
C TYR A 612 11.83 19.11 -26.89
N HIS A 613 12.43 20.14 -27.48
CA HIS A 613 13.87 20.16 -27.75
C HIS A 613 14.67 20.33 -26.46
N ARG A 614 15.89 19.78 -26.42
CA ARG A 614 16.78 19.90 -25.26
C ARG A 614 17.34 21.32 -25.16
N GLN A 615 17.18 21.97 -24.01
CA GLN A 615 17.57 23.37 -23.80
C GLN A 615 18.72 23.57 -22.79
N SER A 616 19.31 22.49 -22.25
CA SER A 616 20.31 22.59 -21.18
C SER A 616 21.75 22.45 -21.69
N PRO A 617 22.68 23.34 -21.29
CA PRO A 617 24.11 23.17 -21.54
C PRO A 617 24.73 22.04 -20.70
N LEU A 618 24.02 21.52 -19.69
CA LEU A 618 24.49 20.41 -18.84
C LEU A 618 24.47 19.06 -19.55
N ALA A 619 23.94 18.99 -20.77
CA ALA A 619 23.79 17.75 -21.53
C ALA A 619 25.14 17.14 -21.99
N ASP A 620 26.22 17.92 -21.94
CA ASP A 620 27.61 17.43 -22.09
C ASP A 620 28.09 16.56 -20.92
N HIS A 621 27.31 16.53 -19.83
CA HIS A 621 27.65 15.86 -18.59
C HIS A 621 26.53 14.92 -18.13
N LYS A 622 26.91 13.82 -17.49
CA LYS A 622 25.96 12.88 -16.91
C LYS A 622 25.54 13.33 -15.50
N THR A 623 24.80 14.43 -15.44
CA THR A 623 24.41 15.10 -14.18
C THR A 623 23.20 14.46 -13.51
N LEU A 624 23.00 14.75 -12.21
CA LEU A 624 21.79 14.34 -11.49
C LEU A 624 20.52 15.11 -11.95
N ASN A 625 20.65 16.15 -12.79
CA ASN A 625 19.55 16.89 -13.43
C ASN A 625 18.92 16.10 -14.59
N TYR A 626 18.49 14.86 -14.32
CA TYR A 626 18.05 13.90 -15.34
C TYR A 626 16.53 13.93 -15.61
N PHE A 627 15.79 14.88 -15.02
CA PHE A 627 14.33 14.92 -15.07
C PHE A 627 13.79 15.07 -16.50
N TYR A 628 14.42 15.89 -17.33
CA TYR A 628 14.06 16.03 -18.75
C TYR A 628 14.07 14.69 -19.50
N TYR A 629 15.15 13.91 -19.34
CA TYR A 629 15.29 12.59 -19.97
C TYR A 629 14.32 11.57 -19.37
N PHE A 630 14.00 11.69 -18.09
CA PHE A 630 12.94 10.90 -17.45
C PHE A 630 11.56 11.18 -18.06
N GLN A 631 11.21 12.46 -18.27
CA GLN A 631 9.95 12.85 -18.92
C GLN A 631 9.89 12.37 -20.36
N ALA A 632 10.99 12.47 -21.12
CA ALA A 632 11.07 11.91 -22.46
C ALA A 632 10.82 10.40 -22.48
N GLY A 633 11.37 9.65 -21.53
CA GLY A 633 11.09 8.21 -21.38
C GLY A 633 9.62 7.90 -21.05
N GLN A 634 8.97 8.71 -20.21
CA GLN A 634 7.54 8.57 -19.91
C GLN A 634 6.68 8.88 -21.14
N TYR A 635 7.07 9.88 -21.92
CA TYR A 635 6.43 10.19 -23.19
C TYR A 635 6.52 9.00 -24.16
N ALA A 636 7.69 8.38 -24.30
CA ALA A 636 7.84 7.18 -25.13
C ALA A 636 6.86 6.07 -24.73
N ARG A 637 6.76 5.76 -23.44
CA ARG A 637 5.83 4.74 -22.92
C ARG A 637 4.37 5.07 -23.21
N SER A 638 3.97 6.34 -23.03
CA SER A 638 2.59 6.78 -23.33
C SER A 638 2.23 6.67 -24.82
N HIS A 639 3.23 6.60 -25.70
CA HIS A 639 3.09 6.43 -27.14
C HIS A 639 3.46 5.01 -27.62
N GLN A 640 3.50 4.03 -26.71
CA GLN A 640 3.82 2.63 -27.02
C GLN A 640 5.22 2.42 -27.65
N ALA A 641 6.14 3.33 -27.38
CA ALA A 641 7.55 3.24 -27.79
C ALA A 641 8.45 2.92 -26.59
N ASP A 642 9.68 2.45 -26.86
CA ASP A 642 10.64 2.04 -25.85
C ASP A 642 11.65 3.14 -25.50
N GLU A 643 11.99 4.01 -26.45
CA GLU A 643 12.93 5.14 -26.32
C GLU A 643 12.38 6.41 -26.97
N ALA A 644 12.79 7.56 -26.45
CA ALA A 644 12.50 8.86 -27.03
C ALA A 644 13.73 9.40 -27.76
N VAL A 645 13.59 9.80 -29.02
CA VAL A 645 14.60 10.55 -29.77
C VAL A 645 14.61 11.99 -29.26
N ILE A 646 15.79 12.46 -28.88
CA ILE A 646 16.03 13.80 -28.35
C ILE A 646 16.62 14.69 -29.44
N LEU A 647 16.04 15.88 -29.57
CA LEU A 647 16.48 16.90 -30.52
C LEU A 647 17.30 17.99 -29.84
N ASN A 648 18.28 18.51 -30.56
CA ASN A 648 19.00 19.73 -30.22
C ASN A 648 18.08 20.95 -30.29
N PRO A 649 18.46 22.11 -29.70
CA PRO A 649 17.68 23.34 -29.77
C PRO A 649 17.25 23.72 -31.21
N ASP A 650 18.12 23.45 -32.19
CA ASP A 650 17.90 23.75 -33.61
C ASP A 650 17.09 22.67 -34.36
N GLY A 651 16.53 21.69 -33.66
CA GLY A 651 15.72 20.61 -34.23
C GLY A 651 16.52 19.48 -34.88
N SER A 652 17.85 19.51 -34.86
CA SER A 652 18.66 18.39 -35.32
C SER A 652 18.65 17.21 -34.34
N VAL A 653 18.80 15.99 -34.84
CA VAL A 653 18.85 14.78 -33.99
C VAL A 653 20.09 14.82 -33.11
N SER A 654 19.93 14.46 -31.83
CA SER A 654 21.06 14.36 -30.89
C SER A 654 21.32 12.92 -30.45
N GLU A 655 20.41 12.38 -29.65
CA GLU A 655 20.58 11.12 -28.93
C GLU A 655 19.20 10.57 -28.57
N THR A 656 19.13 9.57 -27.70
CA THR A 656 17.89 9.15 -27.08
C THR A 656 17.91 9.39 -25.58
N ASN A 657 16.79 9.16 -24.91
CA ASN A 657 16.70 9.43 -23.47
C ASN A 657 17.61 8.53 -22.60
N THR A 658 18.15 7.44 -23.12
CA THR A 658 19.14 6.61 -22.39
C THR A 658 20.38 6.18 -23.19
N ALA A 659 20.49 6.54 -24.47
CA ALA A 659 21.52 6.01 -25.35
C ALA A 659 21.98 6.98 -26.43
N SER A 660 23.18 6.75 -26.95
CA SER A 660 23.62 7.40 -28.19
C SER A 660 22.95 6.72 -29.38
N ILE A 661 22.68 7.48 -30.44
CA ILE A 661 22.04 7.00 -31.68
C ILE A 661 22.96 7.25 -32.87
N PHE A 662 23.03 6.30 -33.79
CA PHE A 662 23.78 6.44 -35.05
C PHE A 662 23.14 5.58 -36.13
N ALA A 663 23.40 5.92 -37.39
CA ALA A 663 22.94 5.17 -38.55
C ALA A 663 24.10 4.48 -39.27
N VAL A 664 23.79 3.41 -39.98
CA VAL A 664 24.73 2.69 -40.85
C VAL A 664 24.10 2.54 -42.23
N ASP A 665 24.83 2.96 -43.25
CA ASP A 665 24.48 2.74 -44.64
C ASP A 665 25.70 2.17 -45.37
N LYS A 666 25.64 0.88 -45.70
CA LYS A 666 26.76 0.11 -46.27
C LYS A 666 27.99 0.23 -45.36
N LYS A 667 29.12 0.73 -45.88
CA LYS A 667 30.35 0.97 -45.10
C LYS A 667 30.46 2.38 -44.55
N THR A 668 29.36 3.13 -44.44
CA THR A 668 29.38 4.48 -43.84
C THR A 668 28.61 4.48 -42.52
N VAL A 669 29.24 4.97 -41.46
CA VAL A 669 28.61 5.21 -40.16
C VAL A 669 28.30 6.69 -40.04
N ILE A 670 27.07 7.03 -39.72
CA ILE A 670 26.59 8.41 -39.64
C ILE A 670 26.19 8.72 -38.21
N ILE A 671 26.88 9.70 -37.61
CA ILE A 671 26.65 10.16 -36.25
C ILE A 671 26.00 11.55 -36.32
N PRO A 672 24.83 11.74 -35.68
CA PRO A 672 24.25 13.07 -35.55
C PRO A 672 25.19 14.04 -34.85
N GLU A 673 25.39 15.23 -35.41
CA GLU A 673 26.16 16.29 -34.73
C GLU A 673 25.36 16.82 -33.54
N SER A 674 25.96 16.77 -32.36
CA SER A 674 25.34 17.29 -31.14
C SER A 674 26.40 17.90 -30.24
N ARG A 675 26.55 19.23 -30.36
CA ARG A 675 27.57 20.02 -29.66
C ARG A 675 27.47 19.98 -28.14
N HIS A 676 26.28 19.67 -27.64
CA HIS A 676 25.97 19.62 -26.22
C HIS A 676 25.56 18.20 -25.79
N SER A 677 26.18 17.16 -26.37
CA SER A 677 25.93 15.77 -25.96
C SER A 677 27.15 15.16 -25.30
N LEU A 678 26.89 14.41 -24.24
CA LEU A 678 27.88 13.62 -23.54
C LEU A 678 28.62 12.68 -24.50
N ALA A 679 29.95 12.81 -24.56
CA ALA A 679 30.79 11.86 -25.26
C ALA A 679 30.60 10.42 -24.71
N GLY A 680 30.02 9.53 -25.52
CA GLY A 680 29.66 8.18 -25.13
C GLY A 680 30.86 7.23 -25.10
N VAL A 681 31.19 6.64 -23.94
CA VAL A 681 32.27 5.63 -23.81
C VAL A 681 32.02 4.42 -24.72
N THR A 682 30.78 3.92 -24.74
CA THR A 682 30.39 2.81 -25.61
C THR A 682 30.44 3.21 -27.07
N LEU A 683 29.81 4.33 -27.45
CA LEU A 683 29.81 4.80 -28.84
C LEU A 683 31.25 4.96 -29.36
N ASN A 684 32.13 5.62 -28.63
CA ASN A 684 33.54 5.75 -29.03
C ASN A 684 34.23 4.40 -29.24
N SER A 685 33.92 3.40 -28.41
CA SER A 685 34.46 2.04 -28.57
C SER A 685 33.89 1.34 -29.82
N VAL A 686 32.63 1.58 -30.15
CA VAL A 686 31.99 1.10 -31.39
C VAL A 686 32.62 1.76 -32.61
N LEU A 687 32.78 3.08 -32.60
CA LEU A 687 33.33 3.84 -33.73
C LEU A 687 34.78 3.47 -34.03
N THR A 688 35.60 3.27 -32.98
CA THR A 688 36.98 2.79 -33.14
C THR A 688 37.00 1.45 -33.86
N MET A 689 36.18 0.50 -33.39
CA MET A 689 36.10 -0.84 -34.00
C MET A 689 35.60 -0.82 -35.44
N LEU A 690 34.57 -0.04 -35.73
CA LEU A 690 34.03 0.06 -37.10
C LEU A 690 35.05 0.70 -38.04
N SER A 691 35.78 1.72 -37.58
CA SER A 691 36.88 2.32 -38.35
C SER A 691 37.99 1.30 -38.63
N ASP A 692 38.39 0.50 -37.64
CA ASP A 692 39.39 -0.57 -37.81
C ASP A 692 38.92 -1.65 -38.81
N LYS A 693 37.60 -1.84 -38.95
CA LYS A 693 36.99 -2.73 -39.95
C LYS A 693 36.75 -2.07 -41.32
N GLY A 694 37.23 -0.85 -41.50
CA GLY A 694 37.16 -0.10 -42.76
C GLY A 694 35.80 0.55 -43.03
N TYR A 695 35.04 0.90 -41.99
CA TYR A 695 33.89 1.79 -42.13
C TYR A 695 34.34 3.26 -42.12
N ASP A 696 33.74 4.06 -42.98
CA ASP A 696 33.91 5.51 -43.04
C ASP A 696 32.97 6.19 -42.03
N VAL A 697 33.52 6.86 -41.01
CA VAL A 697 32.73 7.49 -39.95
C VAL A 697 32.54 8.97 -40.26
N LYS A 698 31.28 9.39 -40.42
CA LYS A 698 30.89 10.77 -40.68
C LYS A 698 30.04 11.32 -39.55
N GLN A 699 30.43 12.48 -39.06
CA GLN A 699 29.57 13.29 -38.20
C GLN A 699 28.85 14.33 -39.06
N LYS A 700 27.53 14.42 -38.92
CA LYS A 700 26.72 15.33 -39.74
C LYS A 700 25.52 15.85 -38.95
N LYS A 701 25.31 17.17 -39.00
CA LYS A 701 24.08 17.81 -38.52
C LYS A 701 22.92 17.47 -39.46
N MET A 702 21.82 16.94 -38.93
CA MET A 702 20.65 16.55 -39.71
C MET A 702 19.37 16.56 -38.87
N GLY A 703 18.23 16.82 -39.53
CA GLY A 703 16.90 16.72 -38.93
C GLY A 703 16.36 15.28 -38.90
N CYS A 704 15.19 15.10 -38.29
CA CYS A 704 14.52 13.80 -38.17
C CYS A 704 14.27 13.12 -39.52
N GLU A 705 13.71 13.83 -40.51
CA GLU A 705 13.35 13.23 -41.81
C GLU A 705 14.57 12.61 -42.51
N GLU A 706 15.67 13.34 -42.53
CA GLU A 706 16.93 12.86 -43.12
C GLU A 706 17.49 11.67 -42.33
N PHE A 707 17.60 11.79 -41.00
CA PHE A 707 18.17 10.71 -40.19
C PHE A 707 17.32 9.43 -40.25
N TYR A 708 15.99 9.57 -40.26
CA TYR A 708 15.07 8.45 -40.34
C TYR A 708 14.99 7.84 -41.74
N SER A 709 15.61 8.46 -42.76
CA SER A 709 15.71 7.85 -44.10
C SER A 709 16.75 6.73 -44.16
N TYR A 710 17.77 6.74 -43.30
CA TYR A 710 18.80 5.70 -43.29
C TYR A 710 18.24 4.34 -42.90
N PRO A 711 18.61 3.24 -43.59
CA PRO A 711 18.00 1.93 -43.35
C PRO A 711 18.25 1.46 -41.92
N THR A 712 19.52 1.25 -41.56
CA THR A 712 19.93 0.70 -40.28
C THR A 712 20.18 1.82 -39.27
N ILE A 713 19.34 1.91 -38.24
CA ILE A 713 19.56 2.78 -37.07
C ILE A 713 19.86 1.91 -35.85
N ILE A 714 20.86 2.32 -35.07
CA ILE A 714 21.40 1.58 -33.92
C ILE A 714 21.47 2.51 -32.70
N LEU A 715 21.09 1.98 -31.54
CA LEU A 715 21.28 2.61 -30.23
C LEU A 715 22.46 1.95 -29.51
N ALA A 716 23.28 2.74 -28.81
CA ALA A 716 24.39 2.21 -28.02
C ALA A 716 24.51 2.84 -26.63
N ASN A 717 24.60 2.01 -25.60
CA ASN A 717 24.99 2.43 -24.26
C ASN A 717 25.78 1.34 -23.50
N ALA A 718 26.27 1.66 -22.30
CA ALA A 718 27.15 0.77 -21.52
C ALA A 718 26.49 -0.54 -21.06
N LEU A 719 25.17 -0.55 -20.86
CA LEU A 719 24.44 -1.72 -20.36
C LEU A 719 24.02 -2.65 -21.50
N MET A 720 23.31 -2.12 -22.49
CA MET A 720 22.74 -2.92 -23.58
C MET A 720 23.70 -3.18 -24.74
N GLY A 721 24.83 -2.48 -24.80
CA GLY A 721 25.68 -2.49 -25.99
C GLY A 721 24.95 -1.85 -27.17
N ALA A 722 25.15 -2.39 -28.37
CA ALA A 722 24.48 -2.00 -29.60
C ALA A 722 23.16 -2.76 -29.81
N VAL A 723 22.08 -2.04 -30.03
CA VAL A 723 20.73 -2.56 -30.24
C VAL A 723 20.11 -1.92 -31.48
N LYS A 724 19.49 -2.73 -32.33
CA LYS A 724 18.82 -2.26 -33.54
C LYS A 724 17.48 -1.58 -33.22
N VAL A 725 17.10 -0.65 -34.09
CA VAL A 725 15.81 0.04 -34.05
C VAL A 725 14.76 -0.68 -34.90
N LEU A 726 13.58 -0.95 -34.35
CA LEU A 726 12.50 -1.62 -35.08
C LEU A 726 11.61 -0.62 -35.82
N SER A 727 11.25 0.47 -35.15
CA SER A 727 10.46 1.54 -35.72
C SER A 727 10.85 2.91 -35.13
N VAL A 728 10.55 3.96 -35.88
CA VAL A 728 10.63 5.35 -35.42
C VAL A 728 9.34 6.06 -35.82
N ASP A 729 8.63 6.67 -34.87
CA ASP A 729 7.33 7.34 -35.09
C ASP A 729 6.33 6.44 -35.83
N GLY A 730 6.27 5.16 -35.44
CA GLY A 730 5.40 4.15 -36.03
C GLY A 730 5.83 3.60 -37.40
N LYS A 731 6.92 4.14 -37.99
CA LYS A 731 7.45 3.68 -39.28
C LYS A 731 8.53 2.62 -39.07
N ARG A 732 8.36 1.44 -39.68
CA ARG A 732 9.34 0.35 -39.58
C ARG A 732 10.68 0.69 -40.25
N LYS A 733 11.77 0.17 -39.67
CA LYS A 733 13.13 0.28 -40.20
C LYS A 733 13.62 -1.04 -40.78
N GLU A 734 14.27 -0.99 -41.93
CA GLU A 734 15.06 -2.10 -42.45
C GLU A 734 16.36 -2.22 -41.63
N GLN A 735 16.84 -3.43 -41.38
CA GLN A 735 17.99 -3.61 -40.50
C GLN A 735 19.01 -4.54 -41.12
N GLU A 736 20.26 -4.08 -41.23
CA GLU A 736 21.37 -4.92 -41.64
C GLU A 736 21.58 -6.06 -40.64
N LYS A 737 21.49 -7.31 -41.13
CA LYS A 737 21.63 -8.49 -40.29
C LYS A 737 23.09 -8.63 -39.83
N GLY A 738 23.30 -8.87 -38.54
CA GLY A 738 24.59 -9.25 -37.97
C GLY A 738 25.47 -8.11 -37.46
N ILE A 739 25.17 -6.84 -37.77
CA ILE A 739 25.99 -5.71 -37.32
C ILE A 739 25.96 -5.51 -35.79
N CYS A 740 24.78 -5.55 -35.17
CA CYS A 740 24.65 -5.41 -33.71
C CYS A 740 25.31 -6.58 -32.95
N PRO A 741 25.10 -7.87 -33.33
CA PRO A 741 25.86 -8.99 -32.77
C PRO A 741 27.37 -8.82 -32.90
N MET A 742 27.89 -8.44 -34.07
CA MET A 742 29.32 -8.19 -34.29
C MET A 742 29.86 -7.10 -33.35
N ILE A 743 29.11 -5.99 -33.21
CA ILE A 743 29.48 -4.91 -32.29
C ILE A 743 29.51 -5.41 -30.85
N ASN A 744 28.46 -6.11 -30.41
CA ASN A 744 28.36 -6.60 -29.03
C ASN A 744 29.40 -7.64 -28.68
N GLU A 745 29.76 -8.51 -29.63
CA GLU A 745 30.86 -9.46 -29.46
C GLU A 745 32.18 -8.72 -29.23
N TYR A 746 32.46 -7.66 -29.98
CA TYR A 746 33.66 -6.85 -29.75
C TYR A 746 33.61 -6.11 -28.40
N LEU A 747 32.47 -5.51 -28.04
CA LEU A 747 32.34 -4.74 -26.81
C LEU A 747 32.51 -5.60 -25.56
N PHE A 748 31.96 -6.83 -25.56
CA PHE A 748 31.90 -7.68 -24.39
C PHE A 748 32.69 -8.99 -24.52
N ARG A 749 33.61 -9.09 -25.49
CA ARG A 749 34.59 -10.18 -25.56
C ARG A 749 35.34 -10.20 -24.23
N LEU A 750 35.10 -11.28 -23.47
CA LEU A 750 35.88 -11.59 -22.27
C LEU A 750 37.31 -11.84 -22.76
N GLY A 751 38.22 -10.93 -22.43
CA GLY A 751 39.64 -11.07 -22.71
C GLY A 751 40.24 -12.24 -21.96
#